data_AF-A0A5M8PS26-F1
#
_entry.id   AF-A0A5M8PS26-F1
#
_cell.length_a   1.000
_cell.length_b   1.000
_cell.length_c   1.000
_cell.angle_alpha   90.00
_cell.angle_beta   90.00
_cell.angle_gamma   90.00
#
_symmetry.space_group_name_H-M   'P 1'
#
loop_
_entity.id
_entity.type
_entity.pdbx_description
1 polymer ?
#
loop_
_entity_poly.entity_id
_entity_poly.type
_entity_poly.pdbx_seq_one_letter_code
_entity_poly.pdbx_strand_id
1 'polypeptide(L)'
;MGTSEQLNALTTIESHHEFESHPSSFERRMSHAKQERNTIATNLSVLYAGLAIKTEAEQKLAVGIAIHDGTYSIDFSVHHLCLPPSSSEQHQADTVEEFVVSKLEEFRHGHLCKILGAGLSVELHNHSPRLASRLWQDLDIVPMVFRVGMDLSPETARSVQNGHEWSIDEQADSVAKKCIMFFGPTQQPRLQLGYKNDVQVDAAGRIKLAMLEDYRNSVRDPTWRAVMKYVENIKGRKLKIVFFSATPQGGGVALMRHALLRFLHLLGVDVQWFVPTPRQEVFRITKTNHNILQGAADPSVRATDEQLDKIKNWIKDNAKRYWLAEAGPLLPPSKGGADVIIVDDPQMPEIIPLAKEADPKRPVIFRSHIEVRDDLVQQEGSAAQHVWQSMWKNIKLADVFISHPVHTFVPSDVKKETLGWMPATTDWLDGLNKDMRDWDNDFYLHYFGQECRNHSMPELAYPSREYIAQIARFDPAKGIPDVIRSFAKFRRDLLRGVSINETPQLVICGHSSVDDPDGTLIYDQTMDLIHHEFDDLKDDIVVVRLGPSDQLLNAVISKASIVLQLSTREGFEVKVSEALHKGKPVITTNTGGIPLQVVNGKNSFLVGRSDTDAVAKHLHELWTDADLYDRMSNFARDNVSDEVHTVGNALNWLFLASSLAGGRELRPDGRWINDLAREGAGEDTRRGSRDAEIKISGSHGSLSTEKGSLNVLSAHRISKKVYHADAEY
;
A
#
# COMPACT_ATOMS: atom_id res chain seq x y z
N MET A 1 -16.29 -6.01 -22.95
CA MET A 1 -17.68 -6.55 -22.97
C MET A 1 -17.96 -7.33 -24.25
N GLY A 2 -17.24 -8.43 -24.42
CA GLY A 2 -17.50 -9.47 -25.40
C GLY A 2 -16.63 -10.65 -24.97
N THR A 3 -17.23 -11.84 -24.86
CA THR A 3 -16.67 -13.14 -24.40
C THR A 3 -16.87 -13.56 -22.93
N SER A 4 -18.08 -13.40 -22.37
CA SER A 4 -18.55 -14.24 -21.25
C SER A 4 -19.57 -15.28 -21.75
N GLU A 5 -20.51 -14.89 -22.62
CA GLU A 5 -21.55 -15.79 -23.15
C GLU A 5 -21.05 -16.87 -24.13
N GLN A 6 -19.88 -16.69 -24.76
CA GLN A 6 -19.35 -17.68 -25.71
C GLN A 6 -18.48 -18.78 -25.09
N LEU A 7 -18.03 -18.63 -23.83
CA LEU A 7 -17.21 -19.65 -23.15
C LEU A 7 -18.04 -20.74 -22.45
N ASN A 8 -19.33 -20.50 -22.18
CA ASN A 8 -20.17 -21.34 -21.31
C ASN A 8 -21.11 -22.31 -22.05
N ALA A 9 -21.12 -22.37 -23.38
CA ALA A 9 -22.17 -23.07 -24.12
C ALA A 9 -22.15 -24.61 -24.05
N LEU A 10 -21.13 -25.24 -23.42
CA LEU A 10 -20.97 -26.70 -23.38
C LEU A 10 -20.62 -27.28 -21.99
N THR A 11 -20.39 -26.46 -20.96
CA THR A 11 -20.14 -26.95 -19.60
C THR A 11 -21.47 -27.14 -18.87
N THR A 12 -21.74 -28.35 -18.41
CA THR A 12 -22.95 -28.63 -17.62
C THR A 12 -22.60 -28.57 -16.13
N ILE A 13 -23.33 -27.75 -15.37
CA ILE A 13 -23.15 -27.61 -13.93
C ILE A 13 -24.26 -28.41 -13.24
N GLU A 14 -23.89 -29.47 -12.54
CA GLU A 14 -24.80 -30.27 -11.71
C GLU A 14 -24.60 -29.90 -10.25
N SER A 15 -25.53 -29.18 -9.65
CA SER A 15 -25.50 -28.86 -8.22
C SER A 15 -26.02 -30.04 -7.40
N HIS A 16 -25.17 -30.60 -6.55
CA HIS A 16 -25.57 -31.67 -5.63
C HIS A 16 -26.13 -31.09 -4.32
N HIS A 17 -25.50 -30.02 -3.83
CA HIS A 17 -26.00 -29.21 -2.72
C HIS A 17 -25.86 -27.73 -3.09
N GLU A 18 -26.97 -27.00 -3.11
CA GLU A 18 -26.98 -25.54 -3.23
C GLU A 18 -26.92 -24.92 -1.82
N PHE A 19 -26.56 -23.64 -1.74
CA PHE A 19 -26.71 -22.87 -0.52
C PHE A 19 -28.17 -22.85 -0.07
N GLU A 20 -28.44 -23.21 1.18
CA GLU A 20 -29.80 -23.26 1.74
C GLU A 20 -30.09 -22.10 2.70
N SER A 21 -29.07 -21.34 3.10
CA SER A 21 -29.28 -20.18 3.97
C SER A 21 -30.12 -19.11 3.26
N HIS A 22 -30.92 -18.39 4.06
CA HIS A 22 -31.83 -17.37 3.56
C HIS A 22 -31.45 -16.00 4.10
N PRO A 23 -31.37 -14.97 3.24
CA PRO A 23 -31.08 -13.62 3.67
C PRO A 23 -32.26 -12.98 4.40
N SER A 24 -31.98 -12.00 5.24
CA SER A 24 -33.02 -11.20 5.88
C SER A 24 -33.77 -10.34 4.86
N SER A 25 -35.02 -10.69 4.59
CA SER A 25 -35.91 -9.93 3.69
C SER A 25 -36.18 -8.49 4.17
N PHE A 26 -36.03 -8.24 5.48
CA PHE A 26 -36.14 -6.90 6.05
C PHE A 26 -34.91 -6.05 5.73
N GLU A 27 -33.70 -6.58 5.99
CA GLU A 27 -32.45 -5.86 5.69
C GLU A 27 -32.32 -5.56 4.20
N ARG A 28 -32.74 -6.49 3.35
CA ARG A 28 -32.80 -6.28 1.90
C ARG A 28 -33.71 -5.13 1.47
N ARG A 29 -34.92 -5.06 2.01
CA ARG A 29 -35.83 -3.93 1.75
C ARG A 29 -35.23 -2.60 2.21
N MET A 30 -34.57 -2.59 3.36
CA MET A 30 -33.90 -1.40 3.88
C MET A 30 -32.70 -0.98 3.02
N SER A 31 -31.94 -1.94 2.49
CA SER A 31 -30.83 -1.67 1.57
C SER A 31 -31.30 -1.02 0.27
N HIS A 32 -32.33 -1.60 -0.37
CA HIS A 32 -32.93 -1.01 -1.57
C HIS A 32 -33.46 0.40 -1.33
N ALA A 33 -34.16 0.63 -0.22
CA ALA A 33 -34.67 1.97 0.13
C ALA A 33 -33.55 3.01 0.35
N LYS A 34 -32.35 2.58 0.78
CA LYS A 34 -31.17 3.46 0.91
C LYS A 34 -30.54 3.78 -0.44
N GLN A 35 -30.44 2.78 -1.32
CA GLN A 35 -29.95 2.96 -2.69
C GLN A 35 -30.85 3.92 -3.49
N GLU A 36 -32.17 3.77 -3.38
CA GLU A 36 -33.15 4.70 -4.00
C GLU A 36 -33.00 6.15 -3.51
N ARG A 37 -32.50 6.34 -2.28
CA ARG A 37 -32.21 7.66 -1.70
C ARG A 37 -30.80 8.17 -2.00
N ASN A 38 -30.04 7.47 -2.86
CA ASN A 38 -28.66 7.77 -3.19
C ASN A 38 -27.76 7.87 -1.94
N THR A 39 -27.91 6.89 -1.03
CA THR A 39 -27.10 6.74 0.19
C THR A 39 -26.41 5.37 0.19
N ILE A 40 -25.29 5.27 0.91
CA ILE A 40 -24.55 4.01 1.07
C ILE A 40 -25.48 2.92 1.64
N ALA A 41 -25.39 1.70 1.09
CA ALA A 41 -26.20 0.54 1.44
C ALA A 41 -26.14 0.15 2.94
N THR A 42 -26.96 -0.84 3.34
CA THR A 42 -27.01 -1.35 4.72
C THR A 42 -25.67 -1.94 5.19
N ASN A 43 -25.45 -1.96 6.51
CA ASN A 43 -24.29 -2.62 7.11
C ASN A 43 -24.21 -4.07 6.63
N LEU A 44 -23.03 -4.51 6.19
CA LEU A 44 -22.84 -5.88 5.71
C LEU A 44 -22.35 -6.76 6.85
N SER A 45 -22.86 -7.98 6.94
CA SER A 45 -22.30 -9.00 7.83
C SER A 45 -20.91 -9.43 7.32
N VAL A 46 -19.98 -9.67 8.24
CA VAL A 46 -18.62 -10.10 7.90
C VAL A 46 -18.52 -11.61 7.98
N LEU A 47 -18.07 -12.24 6.90
CA LEU A 47 -17.95 -13.69 6.75
C LEU A 47 -16.58 -14.10 6.19
N TYR A 48 -16.34 -15.40 6.15
CA TYR A 48 -15.18 -16.06 5.57
C TYR A 48 -15.62 -17.23 4.70
N ALA A 49 -14.80 -17.59 3.72
CA ALA A 49 -15.07 -18.72 2.83
C ALA A 49 -13.96 -19.77 2.90
N GLY A 50 -14.31 -21.00 2.53
CA GLY A 50 -13.37 -22.07 2.22
C GLY A 50 -13.70 -22.67 0.87
N LEU A 51 -12.68 -22.93 0.07
CA LEU A 51 -12.80 -23.30 -1.33
C LEU A 51 -11.92 -24.52 -1.59
N ALA A 52 -12.52 -25.60 -2.07
CA ALA A 52 -11.83 -26.83 -2.40
C ALA A 52 -12.27 -27.38 -3.75
N ILE A 53 -11.38 -28.14 -4.39
CA ILE A 53 -11.68 -28.90 -5.61
C ILE A 53 -11.24 -30.35 -5.45
N LYS A 54 -11.98 -31.26 -6.08
CA LYS A 54 -11.61 -32.67 -6.23
C LYS A 54 -11.95 -33.14 -7.64
N THR A 55 -10.97 -33.75 -8.32
CA THR A 55 -11.20 -34.40 -9.61
C THR A 55 -11.82 -35.78 -9.37
N GLU A 56 -13.04 -35.98 -9.84
CA GLU A 56 -13.75 -37.28 -9.73
C GLU A 56 -13.53 -38.15 -10.97
N ALA A 57 -13.45 -37.51 -12.14
CA ALA A 57 -13.10 -38.11 -13.42
C ALA A 57 -12.44 -37.05 -14.32
N GLU A 58 -11.85 -37.46 -15.46
CA GLU A 58 -11.11 -36.58 -16.38
C GLU A 58 -11.91 -35.35 -16.88
N GLN A 59 -13.25 -35.44 -16.87
CA GLN A 59 -14.16 -34.37 -17.27
C GLN A 59 -15.14 -33.96 -16.17
N LYS A 60 -14.94 -34.44 -14.94
CA LYS A 60 -15.85 -34.17 -13.81
C LYS A 60 -15.09 -33.67 -12.60
N LEU A 61 -15.32 -32.41 -12.26
CA LEU A 61 -14.70 -31.73 -11.13
C LEU A 61 -15.77 -31.42 -10.07
N ALA A 62 -15.54 -31.83 -8.83
CA ALA A 62 -16.34 -31.40 -7.69
C ALA A 62 -15.71 -30.15 -7.06
N VAL A 63 -16.49 -29.09 -6.92
CA VAL A 63 -16.11 -27.83 -6.26
C VAL A 63 -16.96 -27.67 -5.00
N GLY A 64 -16.30 -27.51 -3.86
CA GLY A 64 -16.94 -27.27 -2.57
C GLY A 64 -16.67 -25.85 -2.10
N ILE A 65 -17.72 -25.18 -1.63
CA ILE A 65 -17.67 -23.85 -1.02
C ILE A 65 -18.30 -23.94 0.36
N ALA A 66 -17.56 -23.55 1.40
CA ALA A 66 -18.06 -23.44 2.76
C ALA A 66 -18.03 -21.98 3.21
N ILE A 67 -19.08 -21.51 3.90
CA ILE A 67 -19.20 -20.15 4.41
C ILE A 67 -19.23 -20.18 5.94
N HIS A 68 -18.53 -19.24 6.56
CA HIS A 68 -18.30 -19.23 8.00
C HIS A 68 -18.38 -17.81 8.56
N ASP A 69 -18.97 -17.66 9.76
CA ASP A 69 -19.14 -16.35 10.42
C ASP A 69 -17.96 -15.97 11.34
N GLY A 70 -16.83 -16.68 11.21
CA GLY A 70 -15.70 -16.63 12.14
C GLY A 70 -15.77 -17.58 13.35
N THR A 71 -16.94 -18.12 13.69
CA THR A 71 -17.14 -19.08 14.81
C THR A 71 -17.72 -20.42 14.36
N TYR A 72 -18.76 -20.39 13.54
CA TYR A 72 -19.44 -21.57 13.00
C TYR A 72 -19.47 -21.55 11.48
N SER A 73 -19.46 -22.75 10.89
CA SER A 73 -19.88 -22.95 9.50
C SER A 73 -21.37 -22.68 9.43
N ILE A 74 -21.78 -21.76 8.55
CA ILE A 74 -23.17 -21.28 8.47
C ILE A 74 -23.90 -21.79 7.23
N ASP A 75 -23.17 -22.12 6.16
CA ASP A 75 -23.73 -22.67 4.93
C ASP A 75 -22.62 -23.31 4.08
N PHE A 76 -23.00 -24.14 3.12
CA PHE A 76 -22.08 -24.74 2.16
C PHE A 76 -22.79 -25.06 0.84
N SER A 77 -22.02 -25.28 -0.21
CA SER A 77 -22.50 -25.80 -1.48
C SER A 77 -21.48 -26.74 -2.12
N VAL A 78 -21.99 -27.70 -2.89
CA VAL A 78 -21.21 -28.69 -3.63
C VAL A 78 -21.75 -28.78 -5.05
N HIS A 79 -20.87 -28.49 -6.00
CA HIS A 79 -21.20 -28.46 -7.42
C HIS A 79 -20.27 -29.36 -8.22
N HIS A 80 -20.83 -30.13 -9.15
CA HIS A 80 -20.09 -30.94 -10.09
C HIS A 80 -20.09 -30.25 -11.46
N LEU A 81 -18.91 -29.84 -11.89
CA LEU A 81 -18.68 -29.25 -13.20
C LEU A 81 -18.35 -30.36 -14.19
N CYS A 82 -19.25 -30.61 -15.13
CA CYS A 82 -19.06 -31.55 -16.23
C CYS A 82 -18.53 -30.77 -17.46
N LEU A 83 -17.25 -30.95 -17.73
CA LEU A 83 -16.52 -30.21 -18.76
C LEU A 83 -16.62 -30.90 -20.13
N PRO A 84 -16.60 -30.15 -21.24
CA PRO A 84 -16.63 -30.72 -22.59
C PRO A 84 -15.46 -31.70 -22.84
N PRO A 85 -15.66 -32.74 -23.66
CA PRO A 85 -14.58 -33.60 -24.10
C PRO A 85 -13.47 -32.80 -24.80
N SER A 86 -12.21 -33.11 -24.48
CA SER A 86 -11.01 -32.42 -25.01
C SER A 86 -10.82 -30.97 -24.54
N SER A 87 -11.45 -30.57 -23.42
CA SER A 87 -11.15 -29.28 -22.76
C SER A 87 -9.69 -29.18 -22.35
N SER A 88 -8.99 -28.14 -22.79
CA SER A 88 -7.61 -27.87 -22.36
C SER A 88 -7.56 -27.54 -20.87
N GLU A 89 -6.45 -27.87 -20.20
CA GLU A 89 -6.25 -27.57 -18.76
C GLU A 89 -6.53 -26.09 -18.44
N GLN A 90 -6.11 -25.17 -19.30
CA GLN A 90 -6.40 -23.75 -19.15
C GLN A 90 -7.90 -23.45 -19.19
N HIS A 91 -8.65 -24.06 -20.10
CA HIS A 91 -10.10 -23.86 -20.17
C HIS A 91 -10.81 -24.40 -18.92
N GLN A 92 -10.34 -25.53 -18.37
CA GLN A 92 -10.87 -26.07 -17.12
C GLN A 92 -10.59 -25.11 -15.95
N ALA A 93 -9.35 -24.61 -15.86
CA ALA A 93 -8.95 -23.65 -14.85
C ALA A 93 -9.81 -22.38 -14.88
N ASP A 94 -9.99 -21.80 -16.08
CA ASP A 94 -10.79 -20.59 -16.31
C ASP A 94 -12.27 -20.81 -15.94
N THR A 95 -12.81 -21.98 -16.25
CA THR A 95 -14.20 -22.34 -15.92
C THR A 95 -14.41 -22.41 -14.41
N VAL A 96 -13.49 -23.06 -13.68
CA VAL A 96 -13.52 -23.11 -12.21
C VAL A 96 -13.36 -21.71 -11.61
N GLU A 97 -12.44 -20.91 -12.16
CA GLU A 97 -12.21 -19.52 -11.72
C GLU A 97 -13.50 -18.68 -11.80
N GLU A 98 -14.13 -18.66 -12.98
CA GLU A 98 -15.36 -17.90 -13.21
C GLU A 98 -16.51 -18.42 -12.36
N PHE A 99 -16.65 -19.75 -12.25
CA PHE A 99 -17.68 -20.37 -11.43
C PHE A 99 -17.59 -19.95 -9.96
N VAL A 100 -16.40 -20.07 -9.36
CA VAL A 100 -16.21 -19.74 -7.94
C VAL A 100 -16.41 -18.25 -7.67
N VAL A 101 -15.86 -17.38 -8.53
CA VAL A 101 -16.04 -15.92 -8.41
C VAL A 101 -17.53 -15.56 -8.50
N SER A 102 -18.26 -16.09 -9.50
CA SER A 102 -19.70 -15.86 -9.66
C SER A 102 -20.48 -16.33 -8.44
N LYS A 103 -20.20 -17.53 -7.92
CA LYS A 103 -20.94 -18.08 -6.77
C LYS A 103 -20.72 -17.29 -5.49
N LEU A 104 -19.49 -16.83 -5.23
CA LEU A 104 -19.22 -15.95 -4.09
C LEU A 104 -19.86 -14.57 -4.27
N GLU A 105 -19.88 -14.03 -5.48
CA GLU A 105 -20.53 -12.76 -5.78
C GLU A 105 -22.05 -12.84 -5.61
N GLU A 106 -22.69 -13.89 -6.13
CA GLU A 106 -24.11 -14.22 -5.92
C GLU A 106 -24.43 -14.33 -4.42
N PHE A 107 -23.63 -15.09 -3.67
CA PHE A 107 -23.83 -15.27 -2.23
C PHE A 107 -23.73 -13.95 -1.48
N ARG A 108 -22.71 -13.13 -1.77
CA ARG A 108 -22.46 -11.86 -1.09
C ARG A 108 -23.56 -10.84 -1.30
N HIS A 109 -24.04 -10.70 -2.53
CA HIS A 109 -25.15 -9.80 -2.85
C HIS A 109 -26.48 -10.32 -2.31
N GLY A 110 -26.72 -11.63 -2.41
CA GLY A 110 -27.91 -12.27 -1.86
C GLY A 110 -28.03 -12.09 -0.34
N HIS A 111 -26.92 -12.26 0.38
CA HIS A 111 -26.84 -12.22 1.85
C HIS A 111 -26.46 -10.88 2.45
N LEU A 112 -26.23 -9.85 1.61
CA LEU A 112 -25.74 -8.53 2.05
C LEU A 112 -24.53 -8.69 2.99
N CYS A 113 -23.52 -9.43 2.52
CA CYS A 113 -22.35 -9.74 3.32
C CYS A 113 -21.04 -9.37 2.62
N LYS A 114 -20.01 -9.18 3.44
CA LYS A 114 -18.62 -9.02 3.03
C LYS A 114 -17.87 -10.27 3.46
N ILE A 115 -17.36 -11.02 2.48
CA ILE A 115 -16.39 -12.09 2.74
C ILE A 115 -15.02 -11.41 2.84
N LEU A 116 -14.33 -11.51 3.97
CA LEU A 116 -13.03 -10.85 4.16
C LEU A 116 -11.86 -11.73 3.73
N GLY A 117 -11.97 -13.04 3.93
CA GLY A 117 -10.91 -13.99 3.61
C GLY A 117 -11.47 -15.30 3.08
N ALA A 118 -10.71 -15.94 2.19
CA ALA A 118 -11.01 -17.25 1.65
C ALA A 118 -9.82 -18.19 1.81
N GLY A 119 -10.03 -19.33 2.45
CA GLY A 119 -9.09 -20.44 2.44
C GLY A 119 -9.24 -21.25 1.16
N LEU A 120 -8.15 -21.49 0.43
CA LEU A 120 -8.12 -22.33 -0.76
C LEU A 120 -7.34 -23.61 -0.46
N SER A 121 -7.83 -24.76 -0.92
CA SER A 121 -7.00 -25.96 -0.94
C SER A 121 -5.81 -25.81 -1.89
N VAL A 122 -4.69 -26.48 -1.60
CA VAL A 122 -3.52 -26.51 -2.50
C VAL A 122 -3.90 -27.09 -3.85
N GLU A 123 -4.79 -28.08 -3.88
CA GLU A 123 -5.33 -28.71 -5.07
C GLU A 123 -6.06 -27.68 -5.94
N LEU A 124 -6.92 -26.84 -5.34
CA LEU A 124 -7.62 -25.78 -6.05
C LEU A 124 -6.66 -24.71 -6.57
N HIS A 125 -5.72 -24.27 -5.74
CA HIS A 125 -4.74 -23.27 -6.16
C HIS A 125 -3.85 -23.76 -7.31
N ASN A 126 -3.45 -25.04 -7.32
CA ASN A 126 -2.64 -25.60 -8.40
C ASN A 126 -3.45 -25.78 -9.69
N HIS A 127 -4.73 -26.14 -9.58
CA HIS A 127 -5.63 -26.29 -10.72
C HIS A 127 -5.97 -24.93 -11.36
N SER A 128 -6.30 -23.94 -10.52
CA SER A 128 -6.78 -22.62 -10.93
C SER A 128 -5.95 -21.50 -10.26
N PRO A 129 -4.70 -21.28 -10.70
CA PRO A 129 -3.78 -20.39 -10.01
C PRO A 129 -4.19 -18.91 -10.02
N ARG A 130 -4.97 -18.45 -11.02
CA ARG A 130 -5.40 -17.04 -11.08
C ARG A 130 -6.58 -16.76 -10.15
N LEU A 131 -7.29 -17.79 -9.68
CA LEU A 131 -8.43 -17.64 -8.78
C LEU A 131 -8.07 -16.77 -7.57
N ALA A 132 -6.90 -17.00 -6.95
CA ALA A 132 -6.49 -16.23 -5.79
C ALA A 132 -6.37 -14.72 -6.10
N SER A 133 -5.67 -14.35 -7.18
CA SER A 133 -5.57 -12.95 -7.59
C SER A 133 -6.94 -12.35 -7.89
N ARG A 134 -7.83 -13.10 -8.59
CA ARG A 134 -9.21 -12.66 -8.85
C ARG A 134 -10.00 -12.43 -7.57
N LEU A 135 -9.97 -13.33 -6.59
CA LEU A 135 -10.66 -13.14 -5.31
C LEU A 135 -10.25 -11.81 -4.65
N TRP A 136 -8.97 -11.43 -4.76
CA TRP A 136 -8.47 -10.17 -4.22
C TRP A 136 -8.84 -8.93 -5.06
N GLN A 137 -8.58 -8.97 -6.37
CA GLN A 137 -8.81 -7.84 -7.27
C GLN A 137 -10.30 -7.60 -7.51
N ASP A 138 -11.05 -8.66 -7.81
CA ASP A 138 -12.47 -8.59 -8.17
C ASP A 138 -13.37 -8.45 -6.95
N LEU A 139 -13.11 -9.23 -5.90
CA LEU A 139 -14.04 -9.39 -4.79
C LEU A 139 -13.53 -8.80 -3.47
N ASP A 140 -12.28 -8.31 -3.44
CA ASP A 140 -11.63 -7.81 -2.23
C ASP A 140 -11.72 -8.83 -1.07
N ILE A 141 -11.43 -10.09 -1.40
CA ILE A 141 -11.33 -11.22 -0.47
C ILE A 141 -9.85 -11.58 -0.37
N VAL A 142 -9.28 -11.63 0.83
CA VAL A 142 -7.88 -12.05 1.03
C VAL A 142 -7.77 -13.58 0.86
N PRO A 143 -7.10 -14.08 -0.21
CA PRO A 143 -6.99 -15.51 -0.47
C PRO A 143 -5.80 -16.11 0.30
N MET A 144 -6.00 -17.26 0.93
CA MET A 144 -4.94 -17.99 1.65
C MET A 144 -4.92 -19.46 1.28
N VAL A 145 -3.75 -19.98 0.90
CA VAL A 145 -3.61 -21.37 0.44
C VAL A 145 -3.21 -22.30 1.57
N PHE A 146 -3.96 -23.38 1.76
CA PHE A 146 -3.75 -24.38 2.81
C PHE A 146 -3.80 -25.80 2.26
N ARG A 147 -3.01 -26.70 2.85
CA ARG A 147 -3.24 -28.13 2.68
C ARG A 147 -4.49 -28.52 3.43
N VAL A 148 -5.32 -29.39 2.85
CA VAL A 148 -6.47 -29.94 3.56
C VAL A 148 -5.97 -30.87 4.67
N GLY A 149 -6.52 -30.76 5.88
CA GLY A 149 -6.20 -31.65 6.99
C GLY A 149 -5.29 -31.11 8.08
N MET A 150 -4.81 -31.97 8.97
CA MET A 150 -3.87 -31.54 10.02
C MET A 150 -2.47 -31.29 9.45
N ASP A 151 -1.84 -30.18 9.85
CA ASP A 151 -0.43 -29.91 9.58
C ASP A 151 0.44 -30.80 10.50
N LEU A 152 0.43 -32.11 10.22
CA LEU A 152 1.18 -33.12 10.96
C LEU A 152 2.62 -33.17 10.45
N SER A 153 3.56 -33.54 11.33
CA SER A 153 4.90 -33.94 10.89
C SER A 153 4.78 -35.08 9.87
N PRO A 154 5.69 -35.19 8.88
CA PRO A 154 5.64 -36.26 7.88
C PRO A 154 5.53 -37.67 8.49
N GLU A 155 6.10 -37.86 9.68
CA GLU A 155 6.07 -39.10 10.45
C GLU A 155 4.68 -39.39 11.05
N THR A 156 3.98 -38.37 11.52
CA THR A 156 2.64 -38.48 12.11
C THR A 156 1.55 -38.51 11.03
N ALA A 157 1.75 -37.81 9.91
CA ALA A 157 0.85 -37.88 8.76
C ALA A 157 0.74 -39.33 8.21
N ARG A 158 1.85 -40.07 8.20
CA ARG A 158 1.89 -41.48 7.77
C ARG A 158 1.15 -42.44 8.69
N SER A 159 1.04 -42.15 9.99
CA SER A 159 0.33 -42.99 10.95
C SER A 159 -1.17 -42.67 11.05
N VAL A 160 -1.58 -41.47 10.65
CA VAL A 160 -2.98 -41.00 10.68
C VAL A 160 -3.72 -41.25 9.35
N GLN A 161 -3.01 -41.43 8.23
CA GLN A 161 -3.57 -41.74 6.90
C GLN A 161 -4.14 -43.17 6.74
N ASN A 162 -4.85 -43.68 7.75
CA ASN A 162 -5.70 -44.87 7.59
C ASN A 162 -7.08 -44.47 7.03
N GLY A 163 -7.15 -44.37 5.69
CA GLY A 163 -8.34 -44.73 4.91
C GLY A 163 -9.59 -43.85 4.96
N HIS A 164 -9.56 -42.64 5.53
CA HIS A 164 -10.68 -41.69 5.40
C HIS A 164 -10.40 -40.66 4.31
N GLU A 165 -11.15 -40.74 3.22
CA GLU A 165 -11.15 -39.76 2.15
C GLU A 165 -12.16 -38.65 2.51
N TRP A 166 -11.69 -37.41 2.71
CA TRP A 166 -12.58 -36.30 3.05
C TRP A 166 -13.49 -35.93 1.88
N SER A 167 -14.76 -35.76 2.19
CA SER A 167 -15.75 -35.17 1.29
C SER A 167 -15.39 -33.73 0.95
N ILE A 168 -15.81 -33.23 -0.21
CA ILE A 168 -15.35 -31.94 -0.73
C ILE A 168 -15.75 -30.76 0.16
N ASP A 169 -16.92 -30.84 0.80
CA ASP A 169 -17.41 -29.88 1.79
C ASP A 169 -16.58 -29.91 3.08
N GLU A 170 -16.17 -31.08 3.59
CA GLU A 170 -15.22 -31.17 4.71
C GLU A 170 -13.87 -30.53 4.36
N GLN A 171 -13.41 -30.68 3.11
CA GLN A 171 -12.18 -30.03 2.67
C GLN A 171 -12.31 -28.50 2.65
N ALA A 172 -13.42 -28.00 2.08
CA ALA A 172 -13.73 -26.58 2.02
C ALA A 172 -13.85 -25.97 3.43
N ASP A 173 -14.59 -26.61 4.34
CA ASP A 173 -14.73 -26.18 5.73
C ASP A 173 -13.38 -26.19 6.48
N SER A 174 -12.53 -27.20 6.24
CA SER A 174 -11.19 -27.27 6.83
C SER A 174 -10.34 -26.05 6.47
N VAL A 175 -10.30 -25.67 5.19
CA VAL A 175 -9.51 -24.51 4.74
C VAL A 175 -10.13 -23.18 5.17
N ALA A 176 -11.46 -23.07 5.29
CA ALA A 176 -12.13 -21.90 5.87
C ALA A 176 -11.66 -21.65 7.31
N LYS A 177 -11.69 -22.70 8.14
CA LYS A 177 -11.26 -22.64 9.55
C LYS A 177 -9.79 -22.25 9.68
N LYS A 178 -8.92 -22.83 8.84
CA LYS A 178 -7.50 -22.44 8.80
C LYS A 178 -7.33 -20.98 8.42
N CYS A 179 -8.06 -20.49 7.42
CA CYS A 179 -8.02 -19.08 7.01
C CYS A 179 -8.37 -18.14 8.17
N ILE A 180 -9.45 -18.42 8.90
CA ILE A 180 -9.93 -17.60 10.03
C ILE A 180 -8.86 -17.44 11.11
N MET A 181 -8.03 -18.47 11.37
CA MET A 181 -6.98 -18.41 12.39
C MET A 181 -5.92 -17.32 12.12
N PHE A 182 -5.81 -16.83 10.88
CA PHE A 182 -4.87 -15.77 10.50
C PHE A 182 -5.48 -14.38 10.70
N PHE A 183 -6.77 -14.24 11.01
CA PHE A 183 -7.40 -12.96 11.25
C PHE A 183 -7.41 -12.59 12.73
N GLY A 184 -7.19 -11.30 13.02
CA GLY A 184 -7.25 -10.73 14.36
C GLY A 184 -8.66 -10.28 14.76
N PRO A 185 -8.86 -9.85 16.02
CA PRO A 185 -10.12 -9.23 16.45
C PRO A 185 -10.50 -7.98 15.66
N THR A 186 -9.51 -7.30 15.07
CA THR A 186 -9.70 -6.16 14.16
C THR A 186 -10.05 -6.57 12.73
N GLN A 187 -10.32 -7.86 12.49
CA GLN A 187 -10.67 -8.42 11.18
C GLN A 187 -9.61 -8.17 10.09
N GLN A 188 -8.36 -7.97 10.50
CA GLN A 188 -7.20 -7.85 9.61
C GLN A 188 -6.32 -9.10 9.72
N PRO A 189 -5.63 -9.50 8.64
CA PRO A 189 -4.60 -10.54 8.71
C PRO A 189 -3.53 -10.19 9.75
N ARG A 190 -3.16 -11.17 10.58
CA ARG A 190 -2.15 -11.03 11.63
C ARG A 190 -0.76 -11.01 11.00
N LEU A 191 0.05 -10.05 11.42
CA LEU A 191 1.47 -10.07 11.16
C LEU A 191 2.12 -11.31 11.81
N GLN A 192 2.99 -11.98 11.07
CA GLN A 192 3.70 -13.17 11.54
C GLN A 192 5.21 -12.94 11.58
N LEU A 193 5.81 -13.33 12.70
CA LEU A 193 7.26 -13.41 12.86
C LEU A 193 7.67 -14.87 13.00
N GLY A 194 8.64 -15.27 12.18
CA GLY A 194 9.25 -16.59 12.20
C GLY A 194 10.38 -16.68 13.22
N TYR A 195 11.10 -17.81 13.15
CA TYR A 195 12.32 -17.99 13.93
C TYR A 195 13.34 -16.89 13.62
N LYS A 196 14.12 -16.45 14.62
CA LYS A 196 15.09 -15.33 14.53
C LYS A 196 14.49 -13.96 14.19
N ASN A 197 13.19 -13.79 14.38
CA ASN A 197 12.42 -12.60 14.01
C ASN A 197 12.51 -12.26 12.51
N ASP A 198 12.51 -13.30 11.68
CA ASP A 198 12.23 -13.19 10.25
C ASP A 198 10.77 -12.72 10.07
N VAL A 199 10.53 -11.70 9.26
CA VAL A 199 9.16 -11.27 8.93
C VAL A 199 8.58 -12.19 7.87
N GLN A 200 7.55 -12.95 8.27
CA GLN A 200 6.89 -13.91 7.40
C GLN A 200 5.86 -13.18 6.51
N VAL A 201 6.37 -12.40 5.55
CA VAL A 201 5.57 -11.65 4.56
C VAL A 201 4.51 -12.56 3.96
N ASP A 202 3.28 -12.04 3.86
CA ASP A 202 2.11 -12.77 3.35
C ASP A 202 1.82 -14.07 4.09
N ALA A 203 2.03 -14.09 5.41
CA ALA A 203 1.90 -15.29 6.24
C ALA A 203 2.78 -16.45 5.71
N ALA A 204 4.05 -16.12 5.46
CA ALA A 204 5.04 -17.00 4.83
C ALA A 204 4.61 -17.45 3.42
N GLY A 205 4.10 -16.50 2.63
CA GLY A 205 3.64 -16.73 1.25
C GLY A 205 2.34 -17.53 1.13
N ARG A 206 1.55 -17.69 2.20
CA ARG A 206 0.21 -18.30 2.15
C ARG A 206 -0.82 -17.38 1.54
N ILE A 207 -0.73 -16.08 1.82
CA ILE A 207 -1.58 -15.06 1.20
C ILE A 207 -1.13 -14.89 -0.26
N LYS A 208 -2.07 -14.93 -1.20
CA LYS A 208 -1.81 -14.88 -2.65
C LYS A 208 -2.55 -13.71 -3.32
N LEU A 209 -2.10 -12.48 -3.06
CA LEU A 209 -2.80 -11.27 -3.54
C LEU A 209 -2.69 -11.03 -5.05
N ALA A 210 -1.55 -11.37 -5.66
CA ALA A 210 -1.25 -11.05 -7.05
C ALA A 210 -0.36 -12.13 -7.69
N MET A 211 -0.41 -12.21 -9.02
CA MET A 211 0.49 -13.02 -9.85
C MET A 211 1.50 -12.13 -10.60
N LEU A 212 2.51 -12.75 -11.22
CA LEU A 212 3.53 -12.02 -11.98
C LEU A 212 2.93 -11.23 -13.16
N GLU A 213 1.88 -11.74 -13.79
CA GLU A 213 1.17 -11.06 -14.88
C GLU A 213 0.57 -9.73 -14.40
N ASP A 214 0.00 -9.69 -13.19
CA ASP A 214 -0.59 -8.46 -12.62
C ASP A 214 0.48 -7.38 -12.43
N TYR A 215 1.64 -7.74 -11.90
CA TYR A 215 2.78 -6.83 -11.74
C TYR A 215 3.39 -6.41 -13.08
N ARG A 216 3.36 -7.28 -14.09
CA ARG A 216 3.81 -6.92 -15.43
C ARG A 216 2.88 -5.88 -16.05
N ASN A 217 1.58 -6.05 -15.86
CA ASN A 217 0.54 -5.16 -16.39
C ASN A 217 0.46 -3.83 -15.61
N SER A 218 1.02 -3.76 -14.40
CA SER A 218 1.02 -2.54 -13.57
C SER A 218 2.15 -1.55 -13.89
N VAL A 219 3.06 -1.89 -14.82
CA VAL A 219 4.19 -1.04 -15.22
C VAL A 219 4.37 -0.99 -16.73
N ARG A 220 5.19 -0.03 -17.18
CA ARG A 220 5.61 0.07 -18.57
C ARG A 220 6.65 -1.01 -18.89
N ASP A 221 6.58 -1.52 -20.12
CA ASP A 221 7.46 -2.58 -20.63
C ASP A 221 8.97 -2.38 -20.38
N PRO A 222 9.56 -1.17 -20.56
CA PRO A 222 10.98 -0.94 -20.27
C PRO A 222 11.36 -1.20 -18.80
N THR A 223 10.49 -0.84 -17.85
CA THR A 223 10.70 -1.08 -16.43
C THR A 223 10.72 -2.58 -16.14
N TRP A 224 9.75 -3.32 -16.68
CA TRP A 224 9.68 -4.77 -16.54
C TRP A 224 10.93 -5.47 -17.10
N ARG A 225 11.37 -5.12 -18.31
CA ARG A 225 12.58 -5.69 -18.92
C ARG A 225 13.83 -5.42 -18.08
N ALA A 226 13.97 -4.21 -17.55
CA ALA A 226 15.09 -3.86 -16.67
C ALA A 226 15.09 -4.69 -15.38
N VAL A 227 13.93 -4.88 -14.74
CA VAL A 227 13.78 -5.73 -13.55
C VAL A 227 14.21 -7.17 -13.87
N MET A 228 13.66 -7.75 -14.93
CA MET A 228 13.93 -9.15 -15.29
C MET A 228 15.41 -9.42 -15.55
N LYS A 229 16.13 -8.48 -16.19
CA LYS A 229 17.59 -8.58 -16.37
C LYS A 229 18.34 -8.73 -15.05
N TYR A 230 17.99 -7.94 -14.03
CA TYR A 230 18.67 -8.04 -12.73
C TYR A 230 18.19 -9.26 -11.92
N VAL A 231 16.93 -9.68 -12.05
CA VAL A 231 16.44 -10.94 -11.49
C VAL A 231 17.27 -12.13 -12.00
N GLU A 232 17.49 -12.20 -13.32
CA GLU A 232 18.33 -13.23 -13.93
C GLU A 232 19.77 -13.22 -13.39
N ASN A 233 20.35 -12.03 -13.22
CA ASN A 233 21.69 -11.88 -12.63
C ASN A 233 21.76 -12.39 -11.18
N ILE A 234 20.81 -11.95 -10.34
CA ILE A 234 20.69 -12.37 -8.95
C ILE A 234 20.55 -13.90 -8.84
N LYS A 235 19.62 -14.49 -9.61
CA LYS A 235 19.36 -15.93 -9.59
C LYS A 235 20.53 -16.74 -10.15
N GLY A 236 21.13 -16.29 -11.26
CA GLY A 236 22.29 -16.95 -11.86
C GLY A 236 23.51 -16.98 -10.93
N ARG A 237 23.67 -15.96 -10.09
CA ARG A 237 24.71 -15.87 -9.06
C ARG A 237 24.29 -16.42 -7.69
N LYS A 238 23.04 -16.84 -7.54
CA LYS A 238 22.42 -17.32 -6.29
C LYS A 238 22.62 -16.36 -5.12
N LEU A 239 22.45 -15.06 -5.39
CA LEU A 239 22.68 -14.03 -4.38
C LEU A 239 21.55 -14.01 -3.36
N LYS A 240 21.93 -13.98 -2.09
CA LYS A 240 21.04 -13.84 -0.94
C LYS A 240 21.04 -12.40 -0.42
N ILE A 241 19.87 -11.78 -0.40
CA ILE A 241 19.68 -10.37 0.01
C ILE A 241 18.95 -10.34 1.35
N VAL A 242 19.44 -9.54 2.30
CA VAL A 242 18.77 -9.40 3.60
C VAL A 242 18.53 -7.95 3.96
N PHE A 243 17.29 -7.64 4.31
CA PHE A 243 16.86 -6.36 4.88
C PHE A 243 16.79 -6.44 6.41
N PHE A 244 17.18 -5.35 7.07
CA PHE A 244 16.95 -5.12 8.49
C PHE A 244 16.24 -3.80 8.70
N SER A 245 15.15 -3.81 9.48
CA SER A 245 14.44 -2.60 9.93
C SER A 245 14.07 -2.71 11.41
N ALA A 246 13.56 -1.62 11.99
CA ALA A 246 13.21 -1.58 13.42
C ALA A 246 11.86 -2.25 13.75
N THR A 247 10.90 -2.23 12.83
CA THR A 247 9.54 -2.76 13.04
C THR A 247 9.02 -3.49 11.80
N PRO A 248 8.27 -4.59 11.98
CA PRO A 248 7.63 -5.35 10.89
C PRO A 248 6.25 -4.81 10.48
N GLN A 249 5.70 -3.85 11.21
CA GLN A 249 4.36 -3.30 10.98
C GLN A 249 4.32 -1.81 11.36
N GLY A 250 3.47 -1.06 10.67
CA GLY A 250 3.29 0.38 10.89
C GLY A 250 4.36 1.22 10.19
N GLY A 251 4.00 2.47 9.88
CA GLY A 251 4.84 3.41 9.15
C GLY A 251 5.03 3.06 7.66
N GLY A 252 5.62 3.99 6.91
CA GLY A 252 5.84 3.81 5.46
C GLY A 252 6.84 2.69 5.11
N VAL A 253 7.85 2.46 5.96
CA VAL A 253 8.91 1.47 5.67
C VAL A 253 8.37 0.04 5.66
N ALA A 254 7.59 -0.36 6.67
CA ALA A 254 7.05 -1.71 6.74
C ALA A 254 6.11 -2.00 5.55
N LEU A 255 5.24 -1.05 5.19
CA LEU A 255 4.34 -1.16 4.03
C LEU A 255 5.12 -1.41 2.72
N MET A 256 6.15 -0.60 2.45
CA MET A 256 7.02 -0.79 1.28
C MET A 256 7.72 -2.15 1.27
N ARG A 257 8.14 -2.66 2.44
CA ARG A 257 8.88 -3.92 2.55
C ARG A 257 7.98 -5.14 2.33
N HIS A 258 6.76 -5.15 2.84
CA HIS A 258 5.79 -6.22 2.58
C HIS A 258 5.52 -6.35 1.08
N ALA A 259 5.23 -5.24 0.40
CA ALA A 259 5.01 -5.22 -1.04
C ALA A 259 6.24 -5.67 -1.85
N LEU A 260 7.42 -5.14 -1.52
CA LEU A 260 8.67 -5.49 -2.20
C LEU A 260 9.00 -6.98 -2.08
N LEU A 261 8.92 -7.53 -0.87
CA LEU A 261 9.27 -8.94 -0.64
C LEU A 261 8.26 -9.87 -1.30
N ARG A 262 6.95 -9.55 -1.28
CA ARG A 262 5.92 -10.28 -2.03
C ARG A 262 6.31 -10.42 -3.50
N PHE A 263 6.60 -9.30 -4.16
CA PHE A 263 6.98 -9.31 -5.57
C PHE A 263 8.28 -10.09 -5.84
N LEU A 264 9.31 -9.89 -5.03
CA LEU A 264 10.59 -10.58 -5.18
C LEU A 264 10.48 -12.09 -4.93
N HIS A 265 9.64 -12.53 -3.98
CA HIS A 265 9.36 -13.95 -3.74
C HIS A 265 8.65 -14.60 -4.92
N LEU A 266 7.70 -13.92 -5.57
CA LEU A 266 7.07 -14.40 -6.81
C LEU A 266 8.09 -14.63 -7.94
N LEU A 267 9.13 -13.81 -8.01
CA LEU A 267 10.23 -13.95 -8.98
C LEU A 267 11.25 -15.04 -8.59
N GLY A 268 11.13 -15.61 -7.39
CA GLY A 268 12.05 -16.61 -6.84
C GLY A 268 13.42 -16.02 -6.47
N VAL A 269 13.46 -14.76 -6.03
CA VAL A 269 14.66 -14.12 -5.47
C VAL A 269 14.81 -14.53 -4.01
N ASP A 270 16.03 -14.94 -3.61
CA ASP A 270 16.35 -15.26 -2.21
C ASP A 270 16.52 -13.96 -1.40
N VAL A 271 15.41 -13.48 -0.86
CA VAL A 271 15.34 -12.27 -0.05
C VAL A 271 14.65 -12.55 1.29
N GLN A 272 15.23 -12.03 2.36
CA GLN A 272 14.67 -12.11 3.71
C GLN A 272 14.65 -10.74 4.39
N TRP A 273 13.80 -10.58 5.39
CA TRP A 273 13.67 -9.37 6.17
C TRP A 273 13.62 -9.72 7.66
N PHE A 274 14.48 -9.10 8.46
CA PHE A 274 14.55 -9.32 9.90
C PHE A 274 14.31 -8.04 10.68
N VAL A 275 13.68 -8.20 11.84
CA VAL A 275 13.41 -7.11 12.79
C VAL A 275 13.89 -7.49 14.18
N PRO A 276 14.37 -6.55 15.00
CA PRO A 276 14.74 -6.83 16.38
C PRO A 276 13.49 -7.13 17.22
N THR A 277 13.70 -7.84 18.33
CA THR A 277 12.62 -8.08 19.31
C THR A 277 12.19 -6.74 19.91
N PRO A 278 10.88 -6.40 19.95
CA PRO A 278 10.39 -5.12 20.47
C PRO A 278 10.92 -4.80 21.88
N ARG A 279 11.40 -3.57 22.10
CA ARG A 279 11.73 -3.02 23.43
C ARG A 279 11.18 -1.61 23.56
N GLN A 280 10.10 -1.46 24.34
CA GLN A 280 9.36 -0.19 24.50
C GLN A 280 10.24 0.99 24.96
N GLU A 281 11.18 0.76 25.87
CA GLU A 281 12.13 1.80 26.30
C GLU A 281 12.98 2.32 25.13
N VAL A 282 13.42 1.42 24.24
CA VAL A 282 14.24 1.77 23.08
C VAL A 282 13.43 2.54 22.03
N PHE A 283 12.15 2.17 21.82
CA PHE A 283 11.26 2.92 20.92
C PHE A 283 11.04 4.36 21.39
N ARG A 284 10.92 4.60 22.70
CA ARG A 284 10.84 5.97 23.25
C ARG A 284 12.10 6.78 22.95
N ILE A 285 13.29 6.18 23.14
CA ILE A 285 14.57 6.86 22.87
C ILE A 285 14.72 7.16 21.38
N THR A 286 14.42 6.18 20.51
CA THR A 286 14.54 6.36 19.06
C THR A 286 13.53 7.38 18.51
N LYS A 287 12.32 7.47 19.07
CA LYS A 287 11.38 8.57 18.75
C LYS A 287 11.95 9.94 19.14
N THR A 288 12.49 10.07 20.36
CA THR A 288 13.11 11.32 20.79
C THR A 288 14.27 11.72 19.86
N ASN A 289 15.12 10.76 19.49
CA ASN A 289 16.22 10.98 18.54
C ASN A 289 15.71 11.40 17.16
N HIS A 290 14.65 10.77 16.66
CA HIS A 290 14.00 11.15 15.41
C HIS A 290 13.54 12.62 15.44
N ASN A 291 12.84 13.01 16.51
CA ASN A 291 12.37 14.38 16.68
C ASN A 291 13.54 15.38 16.81
N ILE A 292 14.63 15.01 17.49
CA ILE A 292 15.85 15.81 17.57
C ILE A 292 16.47 16.03 16.18
N LEU A 293 16.66 14.96 15.40
CA LEU A 293 17.31 15.03 14.08
C LEU A 293 16.51 15.84 13.06
N GLN A 294 15.19 15.87 13.23
CA GLN A 294 14.29 16.67 12.41
C GLN A 294 14.08 18.09 12.95
N GLY A 295 14.64 18.45 14.11
CA GLY A 295 14.37 19.74 14.75
C GLY A 295 12.92 19.92 15.20
N ALA A 296 12.20 18.82 15.47
CA ALA A 296 10.84 18.81 16.01
C ALA A 296 10.80 18.68 17.54
N ALA A 297 11.93 18.35 18.17
CA ALA A 297 12.05 18.30 19.62
C ALA A 297 12.27 19.70 20.22
N ASP A 298 11.83 19.90 21.48
CA ASP A 298 12.15 21.11 22.23
C ASP A 298 13.68 21.30 22.31
N PRO A 299 14.20 22.55 22.12
CA PRO A 299 15.63 22.82 22.12
C PRO A 299 16.38 22.47 23.41
N SER A 300 15.70 22.15 24.52
CA SER A 300 16.29 21.65 25.76
C SER A 300 16.45 20.12 25.79
N VAL A 301 15.70 19.38 24.97
CA VAL A 301 15.73 17.91 24.95
C VAL A 301 17.05 17.42 24.35
N ARG A 302 17.73 16.53 25.08
CA ARG A 302 19.01 15.94 24.68
C ARG A 302 18.98 14.43 24.92
N ALA A 303 19.57 13.66 24.02
CA ALA A 303 19.85 12.25 24.25
C ALA A 303 21.11 12.12 25.13
N THR A 304 21.12 11.18 26.08
CA THR A 304 22.32 10.86 26.86
C THR A 304 23.10 9.72 26.21
N ASP A 305 24.40 9.62 26.48
CA ASP A 305 25.22 8.50 25.99
C ASP A 305 24.68 7.15 26.46
N GLU A 306 24.16 7.09 27.70
CA GLU A 306 23.50 5.88 28.23
C GLU A 306 22.28 5.47 27.38
N GLN A 307 21.45 6.44 26.98
CA GLN A 307 20.29 6.18 26.12
C GLN A 307 20.71 5.70 24.73
N LEU A 308 21.74 6.32 24.15
CA LEU A 308 22.28 5.91 22.85
C LEU A 308 22.90 4.50 22.92
N ASP A 309 23.56 4.16 24.03
CA ASP A 309 24.13 2.83 24.24
C ASP A 309 23.06 1.76 24.47
N LYS A 310 21.90 2.10 25.04
CA LYS A 310 20.74 1.18 25.09
C LYS A 310 20.28 0.74 23.70
N ILE A 311 20.25 1.65 22.72
CA ILE A 311 19.94 1.31 21.32
C ILE A 311 20.98 0.34 20.76
N LYS A 312 22.27 0.64 20.92
CA LYS A 312 23.37 -0.21 20.42
C LYS A 312 23.32 -1.61 21.04
N ASN A 313 23.16 -1.70 22.37
CA ASN A 313 23.08 -2.95 23.09
C ASN A 313 21.86 -3.78 22.68
N TRP A 314 20.73 -3.14 22.43
CA TRP A 314 19.55 -3.81 21.89
C TRP A 314 19.82 -4.50 20.55
N ILE A 315 20.51 -3.83 19.62
CA ILE A 315 20.88 -4.43 18.33
C ILE A 315 21.91 -5.55 18.52
N LYS A 316 22.94 -5.35 19.37
CA LYS A 316 23.95 -6.38 19.67
C LYS A 316 23.34 -7.63 20.29
N ASP A 317 22.40 -7.47 21.22
CA ASP A 317 21.71 -8.59 21.86
C ASP A 317 20.94 -9.42 20.82
N ASN A 318 20.18 -8.76 19.94
CA ASN A 318 19.43 -9.44 18.87
C ASN A 318 20.39 -10.11 17.88
N ALA A 319 21.45 -9.41 17.47
CA ALA A 319 22.44 -9.95 16.56
C ALA A 319 23.13 -11.20 17.14
N LYS A 320 23.61 -11.14 18.38
CA LYS A 320 24.25 -12.27 19.06
C LYS A 320 23.29 -13.46 19.22
N ARG A 321 22.04 -13.18 19.58
CA ARG A 321 21.03 -14.21 19.85
C ARG A 321 20.52 -14.90 18.58
N TYR A 322 20.36 -14.15 17.50
CA TYR A 322 19.62 -14.61 16.32
C TYR A 322 20.41 -14.54 15.02
N TRP A 323 21.11 -13.43 14.77
CA TRP A 323 21.60 -13.12 13.42
C TRP A 323 23.05 -13.53 13.15
N LEU A 324 23.86 -13.65 14.20
CA LEU A 324 25.22 -14.20 14.20
C LEU A 324 25.26 -15.67 14.71
N ALA A 325 24.10 -16.22 15.09
CA ALA A 325 23.95 -17.63 15.44
C ALA A 325 24.05 -18.54 14.19
N GLU A 326 24.04 -19.85 14.39
CA GLU A 326 24.07 -20.84 13.30
C GLU A 326 22.97 -20.56 12.27
N ALA A 327 23.31 -20.58 10.97
CA ALA A 327 22.44 -20.19 9.86
C ALA A 327 21.83 -18.77 10.03
N GLY A 328 22.54 -17.86 10.67
CA GLY A 328 22.13 -16.47 10.85
C GLY A 328 22.47 -15.61 9.62
N PRO A 329 21.65 -14.61 9.27
CA PRO A 329 21.86 -13.74 8.11
C PRO A 329 23.17 -12.93 8.15
N LEU A 330 23.72 -12.65 9.32
CA LEU A 330 24.97 -11.89 9.47
C LEU A 330 26.22 -12.76 9.40
N LEU A 331 26.12 -14.09 9.34
CA LEU A 331 27.28 -14.95 9.05
C LEU A 331 27.87 -14.62 7.67
N PRO A 332 29.13 -14.99 7.39
CA PRO A 332 29.67 -14.90 6.03
C PRO A 332 28.83 -15.69 5.02
N PRO A 333 28.78 -15.28 3.73
CA PRO A 333 28.09 -16.03 2.68
C PRO A 333 28.55 -17.50 2.59
N SER A 334 29.84 -17.76 2.83
CA SER A 334 30.42 -19.11 2.89
C SER A 334 29.85 -20.01 3.99
N LYS A 335 29.12 -19.43 4.96
CA LYS A 335 28.39 -20.13 6.03
C LYS A 335 26.87 -19.98 5.92
N GLY A 336 26.35 -19.57 4.75
CA GLY A 336 24.92 -19.42 4.49
C GLY A 336 24.29 -18.08 4.93
N GLY A 337 25.11 -17.10 5.30
CA GLY A 337 24.64 -15.73 5.53
C GLY A 337 24.41 -14.95 4.23
N ALA A 338 23.99 -13.69 4.35
CA ALA A 338 23.62 -12.86 3.22
C ALA A 338 24.83 -12.41 2.39
N ASP A 339 24.68 -12.36 1.07
CA ASP A 339 25.64 -11.74 0.14
C ASP A 339 25.59 -10.21 0.17
N VAL A 340 24.40 -9.65 0.40
CA VAL A 340 24.17 -8.20 0.47
C VAL A 340 23.26 -7.90 1.66
N ILE A 341 23.67 -6.95 2.49
CA ILE A 341 22.90 -6.48 3.65
C ILE A 341 22.38 -5.08 3.38
N ILE A 342 21.11 -4.85 3.71
CA ILE A 342 20.45 -3.56 3.64
C ILE A 342 19.95 -3.21 5.04
N VAL A 343 20.31 -2.03 5.53
CA VAL A 343 19.94 -1.53 6.85
C VAL A 343 19.07 -0.29 6.69
N ASP A 344 17.82 -0.39 7.12
CA ASP A 344 16.85 0.70 7.12
C ASP A 344 16.92 1.51 8.41
N ASP A 345 16.92 2.82 8.24
CA ASP A 345 16.76 3.89 9.22
C ASP A 345 17.79 3.98 10.36
N PRO A 346 17.85 5.15 11.05
CA PRO A 346 18.90 5.42 12.04
C PRO A 346 18.78 4.63 13.36
N GLN A 347 17.76 3.79 13.57
CA GLN A 347 17.68 2.91 14.75
C GLN A 347 18.60 1.67 14.63
N MET A 348 18.95 1.28 13.41
CA MET A 348 19.66 0.04 13.09
C MET A 348 21.18 0.14 12.72
N PRO A 349 21.88 1.30 12.73
CA PRO A 349 23.28 1.41 12.27
C PRO A 349 24.28 0.44 12.89
N GLU A 350 24.05 -0.06 14.11
CA GLU A 350 24.96 -1.01 14.78
C GLU A 350 25.06 -2.36 14.03
N ILE A 351 24.14 -2.66 13.11
CA ILE A 351 24.25 -3.84 12.22
C ILE A 351 25.43 -3.71 11.25
N ILE A 352 25.75 -2.50 10.80
CA ILE A 352 26.77 -2.25 9.78
C ILE A 352 28.16 -2.74 10.25
N PRO A 353 28.70 -2.32 11.41
CA PRO A 353 29.98 -2.84 11.88
C PRO A 353 29.94 -4.34 12.14
N LEU A 354 28.86 -4.89 12.72
CA LEU A 354 28.72 -6.34 12.94
C LEU A 354 28.79 -7.13 11.61
N ALA A 355 28.16 -6.59 10.56
CA ALA A 355 28.19 -7.18 9.23
C ALA A 355 29.61 -7.17 8.63
N LYS A 356 30.34 -6.07 8.76
CA LYS A 356 31.72 -5.90 8.28
C LYS A 356 32.74 -6.68 9.10
N GLU A 357 32.53 -6.84 10.41
CA GLU A 357 33.35 -7.69 11.28
C GLU A 357 33.23 -9.16 10.91
N ALA A 358 32.01 -9.62 10.60
CA ALA A 358 31.78 -10.98 10.15
C ALA A 358 32.37 -11.25 8.75
N ASP A 359 32.22 -10.31 7.81
CA ASP A 359 32.83 -10.37 6.48
C ASP A 359 33.17 -8.94 5.98
N PRO A 360 34.46 -8.54 5.97
CA PRO A 360 34.86 -7.19 5.59
C PRO A 360 34.54 -6.82 4.14
N LYS A 361 34.41 -7.81 3.24
CA LYS A 361 34.14 -7.58 1.81
C LYS A 361 32.65 -7.58 1.49
N ARG A 362 31.79 -7.94 2.44
CA ARG A 362 30.35 -7.98 2.22
C ARG A 362 29.79 -6.57 2.02
N PRO A 363 29.04 -6.34 0.93
CA PRO A 363 28.33 -5.09 0.73
C PRO A 363 27.26 -4.85 1.81
N VAL A 364 27.26 -3.63 2.33
CA VAL A 364 26.25 -3.10 3.24
C VAL A 364 25.73 -1.78 2.68
N ILE A 365 24.41 -1.71 2.47
CA ILE A 365 23.72 -0.51 2.00
C ILE A 365 22.94 0.06 3.18
N PHE A 366 23.11 1.35 3.45
CA PHE A 366 22.30 2.06 4.45
C PHE A 366 21.23 2.87 3.75
N ARG A 367 19.96 2.76 4.20
CA ARG A 367 18.83 3.52 3.66
C ARG A 367 18.24 4.40 4.76
N SER A 368 18.29 5.72 4.54
CA SER A 368 17.60 6.70 5.38
C SER A 368 16.24 7.04 4.78
N HIS A 369 15.17 6.88 5.56
CA HIS A 369 13.82 7.35 5.19
C HIS A 369 13.43 8.65 5.93
N ILE A 370 14.30 9.19 6.77
CA ILE A 370 14.02 10.38 7.57
C ILE A 370 14.78 11.61 7.08
N GLU A 371 14.26 12.79 7.41
CA GLU A 371 15.01 14.03 7.34
C GLU A 371 16.07 14.09 8.44
N VAL A 372 17.31 14.33 8.05
CA VAL A 372 18.37 14.74 8.98
C VAL A 372 18.75 16.17 8.65
N ARG A 373 18.42 17.11 9.55
CA ARG A 373 18.65 18.54 9.37
C ARG A 373 20.14 18.87 9.40
N ASP A 374 20.73 19.12 8.22
CA ASP A 374 22.15 19.42 8.08
C ASP A 374 22.60 20.60 8.95
N ASP A 375 21.81 21.68 8.99
CA ASP A 375 22.09 22.87 9.80
C ASP A 375 22.18 22.57 11.30
N LEU A 376 21.33 21.65 11.79
CA LEU A 376 21.35 21.25 13.20
C LEU A 376 22.51 20.30 13.51
N VAL A 377 22.81 19.35 12.63
CA VAL A 377 23.90 18.38 12.88
C VAL A 377 25.29 18.99 12.71
N GLN A 378 25.42 20.08 11.94
CA GLN A 378 26.66 20.85 11.83
C GLN A 378 26.86 21.85 12.98
N GLN A 379 25.79 22.19 13.72
CA GLN A 379 25.91 23.11 14.86
C GLN A 379 26.62 22.43 16.04
N GLU A 380 27.80 22.94 16.38
CA GLU A 380 28.60 22.44 17.51
C GLU A 380 27.83 22.50 18.84
N GLY A 381 27.80 21.38 19.56
CA GLY A 381 27.11 21.23 20.84
C GLY A 381 25.58 21.08 20.75
N SER A 382 25.02 20.99 19.54
CA SER A 382 23.58 20.76 19.37
C SER A 382 23.18 19.32 19.74
N ALA A 383 21.90 19.13 20.09
CA ALA A 383 21.33 17.81 20.31
C ALA A 383 21.48 16.90 19.08
N ALA A 384 21.19 17.48 17.91
CA ALA A 384 21.19 16.77 16.64
C ALA A 384 22.59 16.32 16.27
N GLN A 385 23.61 17.15 16.51
CA GLN A 385 25.00 16.78 16.29
C GLN A 385 25.39 15.57 17.14
N HIS A 386 25.06 15.58 18.45
CA HIS A 386 25.41 14.47 19.35
C HIS A 386 24.76 13.15 18.91
N VAL A 387 23.47 13.18 18.60
CA VAL A 387 22.74 11.99 18.10
C VAL A 387 23.30 11.53 16.76
N TRP A 388 23.49 12.45 15.81
CA TRP A 388 24.01 12.15 14.48
C TRP A 388 25.41 11.53 14.53
N GLN A 389 26.36 12.15 15.25
CA GLN A 389 27.74 11.66 15.31
C GLN A 389 27.84 10.26 15.95
N SER A 390 27.00 9.96 16.94
CA SER A 390 26.91 8.63 17.54
C SER A 390 26.52 7.55 16.52
N MET A 391 25.60 7.86 15.60
CA MET A 391 25.16 6.95 14.54
C MET A 391 26.10 6.95 13.33
N TRP A 392 26.58 8.13 12.92
CA TRP A 392 27.45 8.34 11.76
C TRP A 392 28.74 7.55 11.86
N LYS A 393 29.26 7.36 13.09
CA LYS A 393 30.38 6.46 13.37
C LYS A 393 30.24 5.09 12.71
N ASN A 394 29.03 4.55 12.67
CA ASN A 394 28.72 3.26 12.07
C ASN A 394 28.21 3.39 10.63
N ILE A 395 27.35 4.39 10.34
CA ILE A 395 26.77 4.59 9.01
C ILE A 395 27.85 4.78 7.94
N LYS A 396 28.93 5.51 8.25
CA LYS A 396 30.03 5.76 7.31
C LYS A 396 30.78 4.51 6.83
N LEU A 397 30.53 3.36 7.45
CA LEU A 397 31.10 2.06 7.07
C LEU A 397 30.28 1.35 5.98
N ALA A 398 29.08 1.84 5.66
CA ALA A 398 28.27 1.34 4.55
C ALA A 398 28.93 1.70 3.20
N ASP A 399 28.78 0.81 2.21
CA ASP A 399 29.35 1.00 0.88
C ASP A 399 28.53 2.00 0.06
N VAL A 400 27.21 2.05 0.31
CA VAL A 400 26.28 2.96 -0.35
C VAL A 400 25.29 3.53 0.67
N PHE A 401 25.04 4.83 0.57
CA PHE A 401 24.05 5.57 1.35
C PHE A 401 22.89 5.96 0.44
N ILE A 402 21.68 5.50 0.74
CA ILE A 402 20.48 5.77 -0.04
C ILE A 402 19.56 6.71 0.76
N SER A 403 19.06 7.77 0.14
CA SER A 403 18.15 8.73 0.76
C SER A 403 16.96 9.08 -0.13
N HIS A 404 15.89 9.62 0.47
CA HIS A 404 14.86 10.29 -0.30
C HIS A 404 15.48 11.40 -1.15
N PRO A 405 14.94 11.69 -2.34
CA PRO A 405 15.49 12.66 -3.29
C PRO A 405 15.31 14.13 -2.86
N VAL A 406 15.61 14.43 -1.60
CA VAL A 406 15.53 15.75 -1.01
C VAL A 406 16.91 16.10 -0.48
N HIS A 407 17.61 17.01 -1.15
CA HIS A 407 18.99 17.35 -0.81
C HIS A 407 19.17 17.79 0.65
N THR A 408 18.20 18.52 1.20
CA THR A 408 18.25 19.03 2.58
C THR A 408 18.12 17.94 3.64
N PHE A 409 17.83 16.69 3.26
CA PHE A 409 17.69 15.57 4.18
C PHE A 409 19.01 14.84 4.43
N VAL A 410 20.04 15.16 3.64
CA VAL A 410 21.32 14.46 3.66
C VAL A 410 22.38 15.38 4.26
N PRO A 411 22.96 15.02 5.41
CA PRO A 411 24.06 15.78 6.00
C PRO A 411 25.28 15.83 5.10
N SER A 412 26.01 16.92 5.18
CA SER A 412 27.27 17.16 4.43
C SER A 412 28.39 16.15 4.74
N ASP A 413 28.30 15.43 5.86
CA ASP A 413 29.17 14.28 6.18
C ASP A 413 29.07 13.15 5.15
N VAL A 414 27.91 12.99 4.50
CA VAL A 414 27.65 11.93 3.54
C VAL A 414 28.36 12.26 2.23
N LYS A 415 29.33 11.40 1.89
CA LYS A 415 30.12 11.53 0.66
C LYS A 415 29.23 11.39 -0.57
N LYS A 416 29.39 12.32 -1.52
CA LYS A 416 28.62 12.32 -2.77
C LYS A 416 28.84 11.01 -3.55
N GLU A 417 30.05 10.46 -3.50
CA GLU A 417 30.43 9.26 -4.24
C GLU A 417 29.62 8.03 -3.82
N THR A 418 29.21 7.95 -2.55
CA THR A 418 28.44 6.81 -2.02
C THR A 418 26.94 7.10 -1.94
N LEU A 419 26.51 8.34 -2.20
CA LEU A 419 25.12 8.77 -2.10
C LEU A 419 24.32 8.41 -3.35
N GLY A 420 23.15 7.79 -3.19
CA GLY A 420 22.16 7.57 -4.25
C GLY A 420 20.75 7.98 -3.85
N TRP A 421 19.93 8.39 -4.82
CA TRP A 421 18.56 8.82 -4.61
C TRP A 421 17.54 7.73 -4.92
N MET A 422 16.56 7.58 -4.04
CA MET A 422 15.45 6.65 -4.20
C MET A 422 14.19 7.20 -3.50
N PRO A 423 13.05 7.32 -4.20
CA PRO A 423 11.80 7.82 -3.60
C PRO A 423 11.22 6.84 -2.58
N ALA A 424 10.18 7.26 -1.85
CA ALA A 424 9.29 6.30 -1.19
C ALA A 424 8.33 5.71 -2.23
N THR A 425 7.81 4.52 -1.97
CA THR A 425 6.96 3.80 -2.94
C THR A 425 5.71 3.24 -2.26
N THR A 426 4.76 2.77 -3.07
CA THR A 426 3.54 2.06 -2.66
C THR A 426 3.22 0.98 -3.70
N ASP A 427 2.28 0.09 -3.41
CA ASP A 427 1.90 -1.00 -4.33
C ASP A 427 0.52 -0.75 -4.93
N TRP A 428 0.41 -0.75 -6.26
CA TRP A 428 -0.86 -0.61 -6.97
C TRP A 428 -1.81 -1.79 -6.78
N LEU A 429 -1.29 -2.94 -6.34
CA LEU A 429 -2.04 -4.19 -6.21
C LEU A 429 -2.37 -4.53 -4.75
N ASP A 430 -1.95 -3.73 -3.78
CA ASP A 430 -2.28 -3.94 -2.37
C ASP A 430 -3.60 -3.29 -1.96
N GLY A 431 -3.99 -3.45 -0.68
CA GLY A 431 -5.27 -2.98 -0.18
C GLY A 431 -5.41 -1.46 -0.20
N LEU A 432 -4.28 -0.74 -0.26
CA LEU A 432 -4.24 0.70 -0.20
C LEU A 432 -4.57 1.34 -1.55
N ASN A 433 -4.22 0.67 -2.66
CA ASN A 433 -4.31 1.28 -3.98
C ASN A 433 -5.06 0.49 -5.04
N LYS A 434 -5.26 -0.83 -4.88
CA LYS A 434 -5.99 -1.62 -5.87
C LYS A 434 -7.35 -1.00 -6.18
N ASP A 435 -7.82 -1.24 -7.39
CA ASP A 435 -9.19 -0.87 -7.72
C ASP A 435 -10.17 -1.71 -6.89
N MET A 436 -11.23 -1.07 -6.42
CA MET A 436 -12.29 -1.71 -5.64
C MET A 436 -13.61 -1.45 -6.32
N ARG A 437 -14.45 -2.49 -6.42
CA ARG A 437 -15.81 -2.37 -6.95
C ARG A 437 -16.67 -1.54 -5.99
N ASP A 438 -17.76 -0.97 -6.50
CA ASP A 438 -18.65 -0.12 -5.70
C ASP A 438 -19.21 -0.84 -4.47
N TRP A 439 -19.53 -2.13 -4.58
CA TRP A 439 -19.95 -2.96 -3.44
C TRP A 439 -18.95 -2.95 -2.28
N ASP A 440 -17.66 -3.03 -2.58
CA ASP A 440 -16.60 -3.02 -1.57
C ASP A 440 -16.31 -1.61 -1.05
N ASN A 441 -16.32 -0.61 -1.93
CA ASN A 441 -16.22 0.79 -1.51
C ASN A 441 -17.34 1.16 -0.54
N ASP A 442 -18.58 0.76 -0.84
CA ASP A 442 -19.75 1.01 0.00
C ASP A 442 -19.61 0.35 1.38
N PHE A 443 -19.08 -0.87 1.44
CA PHE A 443 -18.76 -1.52 2.71
C PHE A 443 -17.79 -0.69 3.56
N TYR A 444 -16.69 -0.24 2.97
CA TYR A 444 -15.69 0.54 3.69
C TYR A 444 -16.16 1.96 4.03
N LEU A 445 -16.94 2.61 3.17
CA LEU A 445 -17.55 3.90 3.50
C LEU A 445 -18.64 3.77 4.58
N HIS A 446 -19.36 2.64 4.63
CA HIS A 446 -20.24 2.33 5.75
C HIS A 446 -19.46 2.19 7.05
N TYR A 447 -18.35 1.45 7.01
CA TYR A 447 -17.43 1.31 8.15
C TYR A 447 -16.83 2.67 8.56
N PHE A 448 -16.46 3.51 7.60
CA PHE A 448 -16.03 4.90 7.86
C PHE A 448 -17.11 5.71 8.59
N GLY A 449 -18.38 5.57 8.19
CA GLY A 449 -19.51 6.19 8.88
C GLY A 449 -19.68 5.69 10.32
N GLN A 450 -19.42 4.40 10.59
CA GLN A 450 -19.38 3.88 11.96
C GLN A 450 -18.26 4.52 12.77
N GLU A 451 -17.06 4.65 12.19
CA GLU A 451 -15.93 5.32 12.84
C GLU A 451 -16.23 6.80 13.11
N CYS A 452 -16.93 7.50 12.19
CA CYS A 452 -17.41 8.86 12.44
C CYS A 452 -18.29 8.91 13.70
N ARG A 453 -19.29 8.04 13.80
CA ARG A 453 -20.18 7.97 14.99
C ARG A 453 -19.42 7.63 16.27
N ASN A 454 -18.50 6.66 16.21
CA ASN A 454 -17.66 6.26 17.35
C ASN A 454 -16.82 7.44 17.87
N HIS A 455 -16.42 8.33 16.98
CA HIS A 455 -15.65 9.55 17.28
C HIS A 455 -16.53 10.80 17.48
N SER A 456 -17.86 10.67 17.50
CA SER A 456 -18.82 11.79 17.60
C SER A 456 -18.67 12.84 16.50
N MET A 457 -18.27 12.42 15.30
CA MET A 457 -18.12 13.25 14.10
C MET A 457 -19.37 13.21 13.22
N PRO A 458 -19.62 14.25 12.39
CA PRO A 458 -20.63 14.16 11.34
C PRO A 458 -20.31 13.02 10.36
N GLU A 459 -21.35 12.40 9.82
CA GLU A 459 -21.19 11.40 8.77
C GLU A 459 -21.06 12.05 7.40
N LEU A 460 -20.42 11.35 6.47
CA LEU A 460 -20.43 11.76 5.07
C LEU A 460 -21.81 11.54 4.46
N ALA A 461 -22.34 12.59 3.85
CA ALA A 461 -23.54 12.56 3.01
C ALA A 461 -23.21 12.03 1.60
N TYR A 462 -22.24 11.13 1.45
CA TYR A 462 -21.87 10.52 0.18
C TYR A 462 -22.86 9.38 -0.17
N PRO A 463 -23.23 9.19 -1.45
CA PRO A 463 -22.85 9.96 -2.64
C PRO A 463 -23.68 11.24 -2.92
N SER A 464 -24.65 11.60 -2.07
CA SER A 464 -25.50 12.78 -2.30
C SER A 464 -24.73 14.12 -2.28
N ARG A 465 -23.62 14.17 -1.55
CA ARG A 465 -22.65 15.28 -1.52
C ARG A 465 -21.27 14.70 -1.74
N GLU A 466 -20.47 15.37 -2.56
CA GLU A 466 -19.06 15.02 -2.71
C GLU A 466 -18.23 15.51 -1.52
N TYR A 467 -16.96 15.11 -1.48
CA TYR A 467 -16.05 15.56 -0.43
C TYR A 467 -14.62 15.77 -0.92
N ILE A 468 -13.93 16.66 -0.21
CA ILE A 468 -12.50 16.92 -0.33
C ILE A 468 -11.81 16.15 0.79
N ALA A 469 -10.65 15.54 0.52
CA ALA A 469 -9.94 14.73 1.51
C ALA A 469 -8.48 15.16 1.69
N GLN A 470 -7.99 15.17 2.93
CA GLN A 470 -6.57 15.05 3.24
C GLN A 470 -6.36 13.79 4.08
N ILE A 471 -5.56 12.85 3.55
CA ILE A 471 -5.17 11.65 4.30
C ILE A 471 -3.77 11.83 4.87
N ALA A 472 -3.67 12.01 6.18
CA ALA A 472 -2.40 12.23 6.86
C ALA A 472 -2.45 11.78 8.32
N ARG A 473 -1.28 11.50 8.89
CA ARG A 473 -1.14 11.40 10.35
C ARG A 473 -1.48 12.75 11.00
N PHE A 474 -1.95 12.70 12.24
CA PHE A 474 -2.17 13.90 13.06
C PHE A 474 -0.81 14.41 13.59
N ASP A 475 -0.05 15.03 12.71
CA ASP A 475 1.31 15.49 12.94
C ASP A 475 1.39 16.99 12.59
N PRO A 476 2.11 17.83 13.36
CA PRO A 476 2.20 19.28 13.10
C PRO A 476 2.67 19.62 11.69
N ALA A 477 3.49 18.75 11.08
CA ALA A 477 4.04 18.96 9.75
C ALA A 477 3.01 18.78 8.63
N LYS A 478 1.81 18.24 8.90
CA LYS A 478 0.81 17.89 7.87
C LYS A 478 -0.14 19.02 7.50
N GLY A 479 0.03 20.22 8.08
CA GLY A 479 -0.70 21.43 7.68
C GLY A 479 -2.21 21.36 7.87
N ILE A 480 -2.69 20.55 8.83
CA ILE A 480 -4.13 20.38 9.12
C ILE A 480 -4.84 21.74 9.36
N PRO A 481 -4.28 22.71 10.09
CA PRO A 481 -4.91 24.02 10.24
C PRO A 481 -5.09 24.77 8.90
N ASP A 482 -4.12 24.65 7.99
CA ASP A 482 -4.18 25.30 6.67
C ASP A 482 -5.26 24.64 5.79
N VAL A 483 -5.48 23.33 5.92
CA VAL A 483 -6.59 22.62 5.26
C VAL A 483 -7.93 23.19 5.69
N ILE A 484 -8.17 23.29 7.00
CA ILE A 484 -9.44 23.77 7.56
C ILE A 484 -9.66 25.24 7.16
N ARG A 485 -8.64 26.09 7.29
CA ARG A 485 -8.72 27.51 6.89
C ARG A 485 -9.01 27.67 5.40
N SER A 486 -8.38 26.86 4.54
CA SER A 486 -8.61 26.90 3.09
C SER A 486 -10.01 26.44 2.72
N PHE A 487 -10.49 25.35 3.33
CA PHE A 487 -11.85 24.87 3.14
C PHE A 487 -12.88 25.91 3.61
N ALA A 488 -12.64 26.55 4.75
CA ALA A 488 -13.52 27.59 5.26
C ALA A 488 -13.62 28.80 4.32
N LYS A 489 -12.51 29.27 3.76
CA LYS A 489 -12.50 30.34 2.73
C LYS A 489 -13.27 29.91 1.49
N PHE A 490 -13.01 28.70 0.99
CA PHE A 490 -13.72 28.15 -0.15
C PHE A 490 -15.25 28.09 0.08
N ARG A 491 -15.69 27.61 1.25
CA ARG A 491 -17.11 27.50 1.62
C ARG A 491 -17.78 28.86 1.84
N ARG A 492 -17.14 29.76 2.61
CA ARG A 492 -17.72 31.04 3.04
C ARG A 492 -17.67 32.11 1.94
N ASP A 493 -16.57 32.17 1.19
CA ASP A 493 -16.28 33.27 0.28
C ASP A 493 -16.62 32.93 -1.16
N LEU A 494 -16.23 31.72 -1.62
CA LEU A 494 -16.31 31.33 -3.03
C LEU A 494 -17.58 30.55 -3.38
N LEU A 495 -18.14 29.79 -2.44
CA LEU A 495 -19.43 29.11 -2.60
C LEU A 495 -20.60 29.83 -1.90
N ARG A 496 -20.45 31.15 -1.68
CA ARG A 496 -21.46 31.94 -1.00
C ARG A 496 -22.79 31.91 -1.78
N GLY A 497 -23.85 31.46 -1.12
CA GLY A 497 -25.20 31.38 -1.71
C GLY A 497 -25.50 30.08 -2.46
N VAL A 498 -24.54 29.14 -2.55
CA VAL A 498 -24.78 27.78 -3.02
C VAL A 498 -25.45 26.97 -1.92
N SER A 499 -26.43 26.13 -2.26
CA SER A 499 -27.13 25.28 -1.29
C SER A 499 -26.17 24.32 -0.59
N ILE A 500 -26.39 24.06 0.70
CA ILE A 500 -25.59 23.10 1.48
C ILE A 500 -25.52 21.73 0.79
N ASN A 501 -26.61 21.30 0.16
CA ASN A 501 -26.70 20.02 -0.55
C ASN A 501 -25.86 19.96 -1.83
N GLU A 502 -25.44 21.11 -2.37
CA GLU A 502 -24.64 21.24 -3.59
C GLU A 502 -23.18 21.58 -3.28
N THR A 503 -22.78 21.49 -2.02
CA THR A 503 -21.46 21.89 -1.54
C THR A 503 -20.74 20.73 -0.89
N PRO A 504 -19.41 20.62 -1.02
CA PRO A 504 -18.70 19.45 -0.54
C PRO A 504 -18.51 19.48 0.97
N GLN A 505 -18.27 18.28 1.52
CA GLN A 505 -17.73 18.11 2.88
C GLN A 505 -16.19 18.03 2.84
N LEU A 506 -15.56 18.15 4.01
CA LEU A 506 -14.12 17.97 4.20
C LEU A 506 -13.85 16.73 5.06
N VAL A 507 -12.95 15.87 4.62
CA VAL A 507 -12.44 14.72 5.38
C VAL A 507 -10.96 14.92 5.71
N ILE A 508 -10.63 14.82 6.99
CA ILE A 508 -9.25 14.74 7.48
C ILE A 508 -9.13 13.43 8.26
N CYS A 509 -8.41 12.46 7.71
CA CYS A 509 -8.26 11.17 8.36
C CYS A 509 -6.88 10.56 8.17
N GLY A 510 -6.53 9.57 8.99
CA GLY A 510 -5.31 8.81 8.82
C GLY A 510 -5.14 7.77 9.91
N HIS A 511 -4.19 6.86 9.73
CA HIS A 511 -3.89 5.84 10.72
C HIS A 511 -3.35 6.44 12.01
N SER A 512 -3.81 5.93 13.14
CA SER A 512 -3.11 6.11 14.41
C SER A 512 -1.82 5.28 14.39
N SER A 513 -0.68 5.87 14.77
CA SER A 513 0.58 5.14 14.94
C SER A 513 0.81 4.83 16.41
N VAL A 514 1.16 3.58 16.73
CA VAL A 514 1.53 3.15 18.09
C VAL A 514 2.76 3.92 18.59
N ASP A 515 3.62 4.34 17.68
CA ASP A 515 4.86 5.05 17.98
C ASP A 515 4.69 6.57 17.98
N ASP A 516 3.46 7.10 17.93
CA ASP A 516 3.21 8.54 17.84
C ASP A 516 2.34 9.12 18.97
N PRO A 517 2.88 9.31 20.19
CA PRO A 517 2.18 9.98 21.30
C PRO A 517 1.68 11.40 21.00
N ASP A 518 2.24 12.09 20.00
CA ASP A 518 1.88 13.48 19.68
C ASP A 518 0.54 13.57 18.92
N GLY A 519 0.10 12.46 18.32
CA GLY A 519 -1.11 12.42 17.50
C GLY A 519 -2.40 12.76 18.24
N THR A 520 -2.45 12.56 19.55
CA THR A 520 -3.61 12.97 20.37
C THR A 520 -3.64 14.49 20.58
N LEU A 521 -2.50 15.11 20.86
CA LEU A 521 -2.43 16.56 21.06
C LEU A 521 -2.87 17.32 19.79
N ILE A 522 -2.40 16.87 18.62
CA ILE A 522 -2.75 17.50 17.35
C ILE A 522 -4.22 17.28 16.99
N TYR A 523 -4.77 16.11 17.34
CA TYR A 523 -6.20 15.86 17.22
C TYR A 523 -7.02 16.84 18.07
N ASP A 524 -6.67 17.00 19.35
CA ASP A 524 -7.37 17.91 20.26
C ASP A 524 -7.30 19.37 19.75
N GLN A 525 -6.11 19.82 19.34
CA GLN A 525 -5.94 21.15 18.71
C GLN A 525 -6.77 21.34 17.45
N THR A 526 -6.92 20.28 16.65
CA THR A 526 -7.74 20.30 15.43
C THR A 526 -9.22 20.47 15.78
N MET A 527 -9.71 19.74 16.78
CA MET A 527 -11.09 19.84 17.24
C MET A 527 -11.38 21.22 17.86
N ASP A 528 -10.48 21.72 18.70
CA ASP A 528 -10.59 23.06 19.30
C ASP A 528 -10.65 24.15 18.23
N LEU A 529 -9.80 24.05 17.19
CA LEU A 529 -9.82 24.98 16.06
C LEU A 529 -11.18 24.99 15.36
N ILE A 530 -11.77 23.83 15.10
CA ILE A 530 -13.09 23.70 14.47
C ILE A 530 -14.17 24.32 15.36
N HIS A 531 -14.22 23.96 16.64
CA HIS A 531 -15.27 24.42 17.55
C HIS A 531 -15.18 25.92 17.90
N HIS A 532 -13.98 26.51 17.89
CA HIS A 532 -13.79 27.91 18.27
C HIS A 532 -13.75 28.88 17.08
N GLU A 533 -13.12 28.51 15.96
CA GLU A 533 -12.95 29.40 14.79
C GLU A 533 -13.90 29.07 13.62
N PHE A 534 -14.43 27.83 13.55
CA PHE A 534 -15.19 27.31 12.41
C PHE A 534 -16.48 26.56 12.80
N ASP A 535 -17.14 26.98 13.89
CA ASP A 535 -18.34 26.31 14.43
C ASP A 535 -19.50 26.22 13.42
N ASP A 536 -19.63 27.21 12.54
CA ASP A 536 -20.60 27.26 11.43
C ASP A 536 -20.37 26.19 10.36
N LEU A 537 -19.18 25.60 10.30
CA LEU A 537 -18.79 24.57 9.32
C LEU A 537 -18.55 23.20 9.96
N LYS A 538 -18.68 23.06 11.28
CA LYS A 538 -18.33 21.81 11.99
C LYS A 538 -19.08 20.58 11.45
N ASP A 539 -20.34 20.74 11.02
CA ASP A 539 -21.16 19.65 10.49
C ASP A 539 -20.73 19.22 9.06
N ASP A 540 -19.89 20.02 8.40
CA ASP A 540 -19.30 19.73 7.09
C ASP A 540 -17.85 19.22 7.18
N ILE A 541 -17.24 19.20 8.38
CA ILE A 541 -15.84 18.81 8.58
C ILE A 541 -15.77 17.52 9.40
N VAL A 542 -15.26 16.46 8.78
CA VAL A 542 -15.12 15.12 9.34
C VAL A 542 -13.66 14.86 9.69
N VAL A 543 -13.36 14.66 10.98
CA VAL A 543 -11.99 14.43 11.46
C VAL A 543 -11.90 13.08 12.18
N VAL A 544 -11.24 12.09 11.57
CA VAL A 544 -11.25 10.70 12.11
C VAL A 544 -9.86 10.08 12.15
N ARG A 545 -9.49 9.53 13.31
CA ARG A 545 -8.28 8.73 13.49
C ARG A 545 -8.60 7.26 13.25
N LEU A 546 -8.24 6.76 12.09
CA LEU A 546 -8.64 5.42 11.65
C LEU A 546 -7.71 4.33 12.22
N GLY A 547 -8.29 3.14 12.44
CA GLY A 547 -7.55 1.90 12.69
C GLY A 547 -6.80 1.40 11.44
N PRO A 548 -5.93 0.38 11.57
CA PRO A 548 -5.00 -0.06 10.53
C PRO A 548 -5.69 -0.87 9.40
N SER A 549 -6.59 -0.22 8.65
CA SER A 549 -7.20 -0.77 7.44
C SER A 549 -6.75 0.05 6.23
N ASP A 550 -6.08 -0.61 5.29
CA ASP A 550 -5.59 0.01 4.06
C ASP A 550 -6.74 0.26 3.08
N GLN A 551 -7.66 -0.71 2.95
CA GLN A 551 -8.84 -0.57 2.10
C GLN A 551 -9.76 0.58 2.53
N LEU A 552 -9.83 0.88 3.82
CA LEU A 552 -10.59 2.02 4.30
C LEU A 552 -10.02 3.35 3.77
N LEU A 553 -8.71 3.53 3.83
CA LEU A 553 -8.05 4.70 3.25
C LEU A 553 -8.20 4.71 1.71
N ASN A 554 -8.08 3.54 1.08
CA ASN A 554 -8.29 3.37 -0.35
C ASN A 554 -9.69 3.86 -0.77
N ALA A 555 -10.74 3.42 -0.08
CA ALA A 555 -12.12 3.83 -0.35
C ALA A 555 -12.29 5.36 -0.20
N VAL A 556 -11.74 5.94 0.88
CA VAL A 556 -11.81 7.38 1.13
C VAL A 556 -11.10 8.18 0.02
N ILE A 557 -9.91 7.80 -0.44
CA ILE A 557 -9.25 8.50 -1.56
C ILE A 557 -9.98 8.26 -2.88
N SER A 558 -10.36 7.01 -3.16
CA SER A 558 -11.00 6.60 -4.42
C SER A 558 -12.32 7.33 -4.66
N LYS A 559 -13.07 7.64 -3.59
CA LYS A 559 -14.35 8.34 -3.68
C LYS A 559 -14.29 9.85 -3.39
N ALA A 560 -13.12 10.38 -3.03
CA ALA A 560 -12.90 11.83 -2.92
C ALA A 560 -12.94 12.50 -4.31
N SER A 561 -13.40 13.75 -4.36
CA SER A 561 -13.35 14.54 -5.61
C SER A 561 -12.01 15.23 -5.77
N ILE A 562 -11.53 15.89 -4.71
CA ILE A 562 -10.25 16.60 -4.71
C ILE A 562 -9.45 16.14 -3.48
N VAL A 563 -8.16 15.93 -3.65
CA VAL A 563 -7.26 15.58 -2.55
C VAL A 563 -6.36 16.77 -2.21
N LEU A 564 -6.16 17.01 -0.92
CA LEU A 564 -5.25 18.01 -0.39
C LEU A 564 -4.05 17.31 0.24
N GLN A 565 -2.86 17.90 0.06
CA GLN A 565 -1.67 17.52 0.81
C GLN A 565 -0.86 18.78 1.15
N LEU A 566 -1.28 19.47 2.22
CA LEU A 566 -0.76 20.80 2.57
C LEU A 566 0.40 20.75 3.58
N SER A 567 1.26 19.73 3.48
CA SER A 567 2.38 19.53 4.41
C SER A 567 3.31 20.75 4.47
N THR A 568 3.64 21.21 5.68
CA THR A 568 4.65 22.26 5.90
C THR A 568 6.06 21.71 5.81
N ARG A 569 6.24 20.40 6.09
CA ARG A 569 7.50 19.68 5.92
C ARG A 569 7.22 18.24 5.53
N GLU A 570 7.99 17.71 4.59
CA GLU A 570 7.73 16.39 4.05
C GLU A 570 8.97 15.75 3.42
N GLY A 571 9.09 14.43 3.52
CA GLY A 571 10.12 13.68 2.83
C GLY A 571 9.79 13.44 1.38
N PHE A 572 8.96 12.44 1.13
CA PHE A 572 8.42 12.20 -0.20
C PHE A 572 6.91 12.40 -0.21
N GLU A 573 6.20 11.76 0.74
CA GLU A 573 4.73 11.67 0.84
C GLU A 573 4.08 10.95 -0.32
N VAL A 574 3.92 9.65 -0.14
CA VAL A 574 3.39 8.76 -1.17
C VAL A 574 1.89 8.97 -1.36
N LYS A 575 1.16 9.55 -0.40
CA LYS A 575 -0.27 9.85 -0.54
C LYS A 575 -0.59 10.72 -1.75
N VAL A 576 0.36 11.55 -2.18
CA VAL A 576 0.25 12.31 -3.43
C VAL A 576 0.23 11.36 -4.63
N SER A 577 1.21 10.46 -4.76
CA SER A 577 1.22 9.44 -5.82
C SER A 577 -0.01 8.54 -5.81
N GLU A 578 -0.52 8.16 -4.64
CA GLU A 578 -1.72 7.31 -4.50
C GLU A 578 -2.98 8.02 -5.00
N ALA A 579 -3.15 9.30 -4.66
CA ALA A 579 -4.24 10.12 -5.18
C ALA A 579 -4.15 10.29 -6.70
N LEU A 580 -2.94 10.56 -7.21
CA LEU A 580 -2.70 10.70 -8.64
C LEU A 580 -3.01 9.40 -9.41
N HIS A 581 -2.60 8.26 -8.87
CA HIS A 581 -2.86 6.94 -9.46
C HIS A 581 -4.36 6.68 -9.60
N LYS A 582 -5.15 7.17 -8.64
CA LYS A 582 -6.63 7.11 -8.66
C LYS A 582 -7.28 8.20 -9.53
N GLY A 583 -6.47 8.95 -10.28
CA GLY A 583 -6.93 10.05 -11.13
C GLY A 583 -7.50 11.21 -10.33
N LYS A 584 -7.10 11.42 -9.08
CA LYS A 584 -7.60 12.53 -8.26
C LYS A 584 -6.71 13.75 -8.43
N PRO A 585 -7.24 14.90 -8.89
CA PRO A 585 -6.49 16.15 -8.84
C PRO A 585 -6.09 16.47 -7.41
N VAL A 586 -4.82 16.86 -7.22
CA VAL A 586 -4.27 17.14 -5.89
C VAL A 586 -3.85 18.61 -5.79
N ILE A 587 -4.16 19.27 -4.67
CA ILE A 587 -3.57 20.58 -4.33
C ILE A 587 -2.55 20.35 -3.23
N THR A 588 -1.31 20.73 -3.49
CA THR A 588 -0.18 20.39 -2.61
C THR A 588 0.71 21.60 -2.36
N THR A 589 1.38 21.62 -1.21
CA THR A 589 2.41 22.62 -0.93
C THR A 589 3.71 22.33 -1.69
N ASN A 590 4.47 23.38 -2.00
CA ASN A 590 5.80 23.27 -2.59
C ASN A 590 6.87 22.94 -1.51
N THR A 591 6.85 21.71 -1.00
CA THR A 591 7.69 21.27 0.13
C THR A 591 8.28 19.89 -0.11
N GLY A 592 9.56 19.71 0.22
CA GLY A 592 10.17 18.38 0.29
C GLY A 592 10.19 17.68 -1.07
N GLY A 593 9.84 16.40 -1.08
CA GLY A 593 9.73 15.57 -2.29
C GLY A 593 8.38 15.63 -2.99
N ILE A 594 7.40 16.41 -2.49
CA ILE A 594 6.09 16.58 -3.14
C ILE A 594 6.22 17.09 -4.60
N PRO A 595 7.02 18.13 -4.90
CA PRO A 595 7.14 18.65 -6.27
C PRO A 595 7.73 17.66 -7.27
N LEU A 596 8.36 16.57 -6.80
CA LEU A 596 8.94 15.54 -7.65
C LEU A 596 7.89 14.55 -8.17
N GLN A 597 6.71 14.51 -7.57
CA GLN A 597 5.60 13.62 -7.93
C GLN A 597 4.59 14.27 -8.88
N VAL A 598 4.60 15.60 -8.97
CA VAL A 598 3.54 16.37 -9.60
C VAL A 598 4.06 17.29 -10.70
N VAL A 599 3.17 17.63 -11.63
CA VAL A 599 3.37 18.67 -12.65
C VAL A 599 2.29 19.72 -12.48
N ASN A 600 2.70 20.89 -11.97
CA ASN A 600 1.81 22.00 -11.68
C ASN A 600 0.97 22.41 -12.90
N GLY A 601 -0.34 22.57 -12.71
CA GLY A 601 -1.33 22.88 -13.74
C GLY A 601 -1.68 21.72 -14.67
N LYS A 602 -1.10 20.52 -14.48
CA LYS A 602 -1.45 19.32 -15.25
C LYS A 602 -2.10 18.23 -14.41
N ASN A 603 -1.48 17.74 -13.35
CA ASN A 603 -2.13 16.79 -12.42
C ASN A 603 -2.30 17.35 -11.00
N SER A 604 -1.67 18.48 -10.70
CA SER A 604 -1.78 19.14 -9.41
C SER A 604 -1.76 20.66 -9.51
N PHE A 605 -2.10 21.31 -8.40
CA PHE A 605 -1.70 22.69 -8.15
C PHE A 605 -0.67 22.75 -7.02
N LEU A 606 0.48 23.38 -7.29
CA LEU A 606 1.51 23.68 -6.30
C LEU A 606 1.30 25.07 -5.69
N VAL A 607 1.12 25.13 -4.38
CA VAL A 607 0.89 26.38 -3.63
C VAL A 607 2.00 26.67 -2.62
N GLY A 608 2.09 27.92 -2.19
CA GLY A 608 2.96 28.32 -1.09
C GLY A 608 2.50 27.71 0.24
N ARG A 609 3.44 27.55 1.20
CA ARG A 609 3.09 27.15 2.57
C ARG A 609 2.17 28.18 3.19
N SER A 610 1.09 27.72 3.83
CA SER A 610 0.07 28.56 4.47
C SER A 610 -0.62 29.56 3.55
N ASP A 611 -0.47 29.42 2.23
CA ASP A 611 -1.20 30.20 1.22
C ASP A 611 -2.62 29.64 1.04
N THR A 612 -3.44 29.83 2.08
CA THR A 612 -4.80 29.32 2.15
C THR A 612 -5.74 29.98 1.13
N ASP A 613 -5.40 31.16 0.61
CA ASP A 613 -6.15 31.85 -0.45
C ASP A 613 -5.94 31.16 -1.79
N ALA A 614 -4.70 30.80 -2.14
CA ALA A 614 -4.42 30.03 -3.35
C ALA A 614 -5.08 28.66 -3.32
N VAL A 615 -5.05 27.96 -2.17
CA VAL A 615 -5.74 26.67 -2.02
C VAL A 615 -7.24 26.82 -2.24
N ALA A 616 -7.90 27.78 -1.58
CA ALA A 616 -9.33 28.01 -1.73
C ALA A 616 -9.71 28.34 -3.19
N LYS A 617 -8.89 29.15 -3.87
CA LYS A 617 -9.07 29.46 -5.29
C LYS A 617 -9.02 28.21 -6.16
N HIS A 618 -8.00 27.36 -5.98
CA HIS A 618 -7.85 26.13 -6.77
C HIS A 618 -8.91 25.08 -6.45
N LEU A 619 -9.37 25.01 -5.19
CA LEU A 619 -10.55 24.22 -4.84
C LEU A 619 -11.78 24.68 -5.63
N HIS A 620 -12.01 26.00 -5.71
CA HIS A 620 -13.11 26.55 -6.50
C HIS A 620 -12.96 26.30 -8.00
N GLU A 621 -11.78 26.46 -8.56
CA GLU A 621 -11.50 26.14 -9.97
C GLU A 621 -11.83 24.67 -10.27
N LEU A 622 -11.30 23.74 -9.49
CA LEU A 622 -11.56 22.31 -9.68
C LEU A 622 -13.03 21.92 -9.43
N TRP A 623 -13.72 22.62 -8.53
CA TRP A 623 -15.12 22.36 -8.21
C TRP A 623 -16.10 22.89 -9.28
N THR A 624 -15.75 23.99 -9.95
CA THR A 624 -16.67 24.69 -10.87
C THR A 624 -16.34 24.51 -12.35
N ASP A 625 -15.10 24.10 -12.68
CA ASP A 625 -14.64 23.84 -14.04
C ASP A 625 -14.43 22.34 -14.27
N ALA A 626 -15.47 21.67 -14.77
CA ALA A 626 -15.45 20.24 -15.07
C ALA A 626 -14.42 19.88 -16.16
N ASP A 627 -14.21 20.75 -17.16
CA ASP A 627 -13.25 20.51 -18.23
C ASP A 627 -11.80 20.58 -17.70
N LEU A 628 -11.52 21.48 -16.75
CA LEU A 628 -10.26 21.51 -16.02
C LEU A 628 -10.09 20.24 -15.18
N TYR A 629 -11.11 19.86 -14.41
CA TYR A 629 -11.08 18.67 -13.58
C TYR A 629 -10.77 17.41 -14.40
N ASP A 630 -11.50 17.16 -15.48
CA ASP A 630 -11.34 15.98 -16.32
C ASP A 630 -9.96 15.91 -16.97
N ARG A 631 -9.45 17.06 -17.47
CA ARG A 631 -8.08 17.10 -18.01
C ARG A 631 -7.05 16.77 -16.96
N MET A 632 -7.20 17.29 -15.73
CA MET A 632 -6.24 17.01 -14.66
C MET A 632 -6.34 15.59 -14.13
N SER A 633 -7.55 15.06 -13.99
CA SER A 633 -7.84 13.69 -13.55
C SER A 633 -7.25 12.66 -14.51
N ASN A 634 -7.48 12.82 -15.82
CA ASN A 634 -6.93 11.92 -16.83
C ASN A 634 -5.40 12.00 -16.88
N PHE A 635 -4.82 13.20 -16.83
CA PHE A 635 -3.37 13.34 -16.80
C PHE A 635 -2.75 12.73 -15.53
N ALA A 636 -3.41 12.86 -14.37
CA ALA A 636 -2.97 12.25 -13.12
C ALA A 636 -2.89 10.71 -13.24
N ARG A 637 -3.95 10.08 -13.75
CA ARG A 637 -4.06 8.61 -13.87
C ARG A 637 -2.98 8.00 -14.77
N ASP A 638 -2.72 8.62 -15.91
CA ASP A 638 -1.89 8.01 -16.97
C ASP A 638 -0.38 8.29 -16.82
N ASN A 639 0.01 9.25 -15.98
CA ASN A 639 1.38 9.79 -15.95
C ASN A 639 2.11 9.60 -14.62
N VAL A 640 1.58 8.80 -13.69
CA VAL A 640 2.33 8.39 -12.49
C VAL A 640 3.58 7.60 -12.91
N SER A 641 4.70 7.84 -12.22
CA SER A 641 5.96 7.17 -12.53
C SER A 641 5.95 5.72 -12.05
N ASP A 642 6.59 4.83 -12.80
CA ASP A 642 6.81 3.45 -12.33
C ASP A 642 7.74 3.41 -11.10
N GLU A 643 8.54 4.47 -10.88
CA GLU A 643 9.51 4.57 -9.78
C GLU A 643 8.87 4.64 -8.39
N VAL A 644 7.61 5.09 -8.29
CA VAL A 644 6.85 5.12 -7.03
C VAL A 644 6.08 3.81 -6.78
N HIS A 645 6.13 2.85 -7.70
CA HIS A 645 5.51 1.53 -7.58
C HIS A 645 6.50 0.46 -7.09
N THR A 646 6.00 -0.64 -6.51
CA THR A 646 6.76 -1.81 -6.07
C THR A 646 7.74 -2.34 -7.11
N VAL A 647 7.35 -2.42 -8.38
CA VAL A 647 8.22 -2.95 -9.45
C VAL A 647 9.40 -2.01 -9.72
N GLY A 648 9.17 -0.70 -9.78
CA GLY A 648 10.25 0.30 -9.89
C GLY A 648 11.15 0.34 -8.65
N ASN A 649 10.59 0.14 -7.46
CA ASN A 649 11.34 -0.04 -6.22
C ASN A 649 12.27 -1.27 -6.31
N ALA A 650 11.73 -2.40 -6.78
CA ALA A 650 12.48 -3.65 -6.92
C ALA A 650 13.65 -3.50 -7.90
N LEU A 651 13.47 -2.78 -9.01
CA LEU A 651 14.55 -2.48 -9.95
C LEU A 651 15.78 -1.88 -9.24
N ASN A 652 15.55 -0.92 -8.35
CA ASN A 652 16.62 -0.27 -7.61
C ASN A 652 17.40 -1.24 -6.72
N TRP A 653 16.70 -2.05 -5.92
CA TRP A 653 17.34 -2.99 -4.99
C TRP A 653 18.05 -4.13 -5.71
N LEU A 654 17.46 -4.65 -6.79
CA LEU A 654 18.06 -5.68 -7.61
C LEU A 654 19.33 -5.18 -8.30
N PHE A 655 19.31 -3.94 -8.83
CA PHE A 655 20.50 -3.30 -9.39
C PHE A 655 21.61 -3.11 -8.36
N LEU A 656 21.29 -2.55 -7.18
CA LEU A 656 22.26 -2.33 -6.11
C LEU A 656 22.89 -3.65 -5.66
N ALA A 657 22.07 -4.66 -5.37
CA ALA A 657 22.54 -5.96 -4.93
C ALA A 657 23.40 -6.65 -6.00
N SER A 658 22.94 -6.67 -7.26
CA SER A 658 23.69 -7.24 -8.38
C SER A 658 25.03 -6.54 -8.60
N SER A 659 25.05 -5.21 -8.51
CA SER A 659 26.23 -4.40 -8.80
C SER A 659 27.31 -4.49 -7.73
N LEU A 660 26.90 -4.50 -6.45
CA LEU A 660 27.82 -4.54 -5.31
C LEU A 660 28.29 -5.96 -4.95
N ALA A 661 27.48 -6.98 -5.22
CA ALA A 661 27.77 -8.35 -4.81
C ALA A 661 29.17 -8.82 -5.24
N GLY A 662 29.85 -9.53 -4.34
CA GLY A 662 31.26 -9.94 -4.52
C GLY A 662 32.28 -8.87 -4.15
N GLY A 663 31.87 -7.80 -3.46
CA GLY A 663 32.76 -6.73 -2.99
C GLY A 663 33.17 -5.75 -4.09
N ARG A 664 32.32 -5.59 -5.11
CA ARG A 664 32.54 -4.59 -6.17
C ARG A 664 32.17 -3.20 -5.64
N GLU A 665 32.91 -2.21 -6.08
CA GLU A 665 32.61 -0.81 -5.75
C GLU A 665 31.52 -0.28 -6.68
N LEU A 666 30.53 0.41 -6.11
CA LEU A 666 29.55 1.19 -6.84
C LEU A 666 29.60 2.62 -6.31
N ARG A 667 29.72 3.59 -7.21
CA ARG A 667 29.66 5.01 -6.88
C ARG A 667 28.45 5.63 -7.56
N PRO A 668 27.33 5.82 -6.84
CA PRO A 668 26.16 6.43 -7.45
C PRO A 668 26.32 7.94 -7.70
N ASP A 669 27.29 8.60 -7.06
CA ASP A 669 27.65 10.01 -7.29
C ASP A 669 26.48 11.02 -7.15
N GLY A 670 25.53 10.73 -6.25
CA GLY A 670 24.32 11.52 -6.05
C GLY A 670 23.32 11.42 -7.21
N ARG A 671 23.33 10.30 -7.95
CA ARG A 671 22.37 10.03 -9.03
C ARG A 671 21.18 9.20 -8.53
N TRP A 672 20.10 9.25 -9.30
CA TRP A 672 18.95 8.38 -9.14
C TRP A 672 19.35 6.93 -9.40
N ILE A 673 19.06 6.05 -8.45
CA ILE A 673 19.36 4.62 -8.59
C ILE A 673 18.57 4.01 -9.75
N ASN A 674 17.34 4.48 -9.99
CA ASN A 674 16.51 3.96 -11.06
C ASN A 674 17.12 4.25 -12.44
N ASP A 675 17.57 5.48 -12.67
CA ASP A 675 18.28 5.85 -13.90
C ASP A 675 19.54 5.00 -14.09
N LEU A 676 20.35 4.80 -13.04
CA LEU A 676 21.54 3.93 -13.11
C LEU A 676 21.18 2.48 -13.46
N ALA A 677 20.09 1.96 -12.89
CA ALA A 677 19.61 0.62 -13.16
C ALA A 677 19.11 0.49 -14.61
N ARG A 678 18.35 1.47 -15.13
CA ARG A 678 17.86 1.47 -16.51
C ARG A 678 19.00 1.60 -17.52
N GLU A 679 19.96 2.49 -17.26
CA GLU A 679 21.19 2.62 -18.06
C GLU A 679 21.99 1.31 -18.08
N GLY A 680 22.21 0.72 -16.90
CA GLY A 680 22.85 -0.59 -16.77
C GLY A 680 22.06 -1.71 -17.43
N ALA A 681 20.75 -1.57 -17.57
CA ALA A 681 19.88 -2.49 -18.27
C ALA A 681 19.90 -2.34 -19.80
N GLY A 682 20.24 -1.15 -20.32
CA GLY A 682 20.10 -0.81 -21.72
C GLY A 682 18.73 -0.23 -22.09
N GLU A 683 17.95 0.22 -21.09
CA GLU A 683 16.58 0.74 -21.22
C GLU A 683 16.54 2.27 -21.06
N ASP A 684 17.55 2.97 -21.61
CA ASP A 684 17.68 4.42 -21.49
C ASP A 684 16.59 5.16 -22.30
N THR A 685 15.85 6.01 -21.59
CA THR A 685 14.75 6.84 -22.11
C THR A 685 15.21 8.09 -22.84
N ARG A 686 16.52 8.42 -22.85
CA ARG A 686 17.04 9.55 -23.64
C ARG A 686 16.92 9.33 -25.16
N ARG A 687 16.68 8.10 -25.61
CA ARG A 687 16.54 7.75 -27.03
C ARG A 687 15.15 7.21 -27.34
N GLY A 688 14.17 8.11 -27.30
CA GLY A 688 12.93 7.99 -28.08
C GLY A 688 11.78 7.26 -27.40
N SER A 689 10.86 8.02 -26.81
CA SER A 689 9.43 7.72 -26.87
C SER A 689 8.64 9.03 -26.71
N ARG A 690 7.48 9.12 -27.38
CA ARG A 690 6.51 10.21 -27.26
C ARG A 690 5.57 10.03 -26.07
N ASP A 691 5.90 9.10 -25.17
CA ASP A 691 5.10 8.75 -24.01
C ASP A 691 5.67 9.52 -22.81
N ALA A 692 5.07 10.68 -22.53
CA ALA A 692 5.56 11.63 -21.54
C ALA A 692 5.27 11.18 -20.10
N GLU A 693 5.91 10.10 -19.63
CA GLU A 693 5.94 9.77 -18.20
C GLU A 693 6.49 10.97 -17.42
N ILE A 694 5.87 11.30 -16.28
CA ILE A 694 6.51 12.17 -15.29
C ILE A 694 7.67 11.37 -14.70
N LYS A 695 8.87 11.54 -15.26
CA LYS A 695 10.06 11.10 -14.53
C LYS A 695 10.12 11.89 -13.24
N ILE A 696 10.47 11.20 -12.15
CA ILE A 696 10.94 11.85 -10.93
C ILE A 696 12.34 12.41 -11.23
N SER A 697 12.41 13.50 -12.01
CA SER A 697 13.66 14.05 -12.56
C SER A 697 14.03 15.38 -11.92
N GLY A 698 15.32 15.53 -11.63
CA GLY A 698 15.89 16.69 -10.93
C GLY A 698 16.16 17.93 -11.81
N SER A 699 15.48 18.13 -12.95
CA SER A 699 15.69 19.36 -13.71
C SER A 699 15.07 20.54 -12.95
N HIS A 700 15.91 21.40 -12.39
CA HIS A 700 15.52 22.72 -11.91
C HIS A 700 14.73 23.43 -13.02
N GLY A 701 13.43 23.60 -12.82
CA GLY A 701 12.63 24.49 -13.63
C GLY A 701 13.07 25.92 -13.37
N SER A 702 14.12 26.38 -14.07
CA SER A 702 14.26 27.80 -14.34
C SER A 702 13.07 28.19 -15.21
N LEU A 703 12.17 29.00 -14.64
CA LEU A 703 11.09 29.69 -15.34
C LEU A 703 11.65 30.40 -16.59
N SER A 704 11.53 29.79 -17.76
CA SER A 704 11.55 30.51 -19.04
C SER A 704 10.12 30.81 -19.42
N THR A 705 9.74 32.07 -19.25
CA THR A 705 8.48 32.65 -19.72
C THR A 705 8.50 32.72 -21.25
N GLU A 706 8.09 31.64 -21.93
CA GLU A 706 7.73 31.75 -23.34
C GLU A 706 6.30 32.29 -23.46
N LYS A 707 6.22 33.59 -23.76
CA LYS A 707 5.03 34.22 -24.32
C LYS A 707 4.72 33.57 -25.67
N GLY A 708 3.86 32.55 -25.67
CA GLY A 708 3.27 31.96 -26.86
C GLY A 708 1.89 32.55 -27.15
N SER A 709 1.82 33.33 -28.22
CA SER A 709 0.63 33.95 -28.81
C SER A 709 -0.56 32.99 -28.98
N LEU A 710 -1.70 33.35 -28.40
CA LEU A 710 -3.02 32.79 -28.70
C LEU A 710 -3.38 33.06 -30.17
N ASN A 711 -3.42 32.02 -30.99
CA ASN A 711 -4.19 32.04 -32.23
C ASN A 711 -5.57 31.46 -31.96
N VAL A 712 -6.54 32.36 -31.99
CA VAL A 712 -7.98 32.09 -31.93
C VAL A 712 -8.38 31.32 -33.19
N LEU A 713 -8.84 30.09 -33.03
CA LEU A 713 -9.66 29.42 -34.04
C LEU A 713 -11.03 29.11 -33.45
N SER A 714 -11.99 29.91 -33.91
CA SER A 714 -13.42 29.74 -33.74
C SER A 714 -13.91 28.44 -34.38
N ALA A 715 -14.66 27.64 -33.64
CA ALA A 715 -15.58 26.66 -34.23
C ALA A 715 -16.88 26.62 -33.42
N HIS A 716 -17.99 26.89 -34.12
CA HIS A 716 -19.35 26.94 -33.63
C HIS A 716 -19.94 25.56 -33.30
N ARG A 717 -20.74 25.55 -32.22
CA ARG A 717 -22.01 24.81 -31.99
C ARG A 717 -22.29 23.55 -32.84
N ILE A 718 -22.43 22.40 -32.16
CA ILE A 718 -23.50 21.41 -32.41
C ILE A 718 -24.03 20.89 -31.06
N SER A 719 -25.32 20.55 -31.05
CA SER A 719 -26.27 20.61 -29.95
C SER A 719 -26.36 19.40 -29.01
N LYS A 720 -26.81 19.69 -27.78
CA LYS A 720 -27.64 18.87 -26.86
C LYS A 720 -28.26 17.61 -27.48
N LYS A 721 -28.06 16.46 -26.82
CA LYS A 721 -29.08 15.41 -26.72
C LYS A 721 -29.26 15.00 -25.26
N VAL A 722 -30.44 15.32 -24.76
CA VAL A 722 -31.08 14.83 -23.54
C VAL A 722 -31.64 13.45 -23.85
N TYR A 723 -31.38 12.45 -23.01
CA TYR A 723 -32.15 11.20 -23.01
C TYR A 723 -32.95 11.14 -21.71
N HIS A 724 -34.25 11.42 -21.83
CA HIS A 724 -35.28 10.92 -20.93
C HIS A 724 -35.54 9.45 -21.29
N ALA A 725 -35.66 8.60 -20.28
CA ALA A 725 -36.31 7.30 -20.40
C ALA A 725 -37.39 7.24 -19.32
N ASP A 726 -38.64 7.41 -19.74
CA ASP A 726 -39.83 7.06 -18.96
C ASP A 726 -40.36 5.70 -19.45
N ALA A 727 -40.56 4.84 -18.46
CA ALA A 727 -41.76 4.02 -18.21
C ALA A 727 -41.97 2.62 -18.82
N GLU A 728 -42.63 1.82 -17.95
CA GLU A 728 -43.44 0.59 -18.13
C GLU A 728 -42.64 -0.73 -18.15
N TYR A 729 -42.71 -1.64 -17.16
CA TYR A 729 -43.80 -2.06 -16.24
C TYR A 729 -43.28 -2.49 -14.87
#